data_AF-A0A8S1VAB1-F1
#
_entry.id   AF-A0A8S1VAB1-F1
#
_cell.length_a   1.000
_cell.length_b   1.000
_cell.length_c   1.000
_cell.angle_alpha   90.00
_cell.angle_beta   90.00
_cell.angle_gamma   90.00
#
_symmetry.space_group_name_H-M   'P 1'
#
loop_
_entity.id
_entity.type
_entity.pdbx_description
1 polymer ?
#
loop_
_entity_poly.entity_id
_entity_poly.type
_entity_poly.pdbx_seq_one_letter_code
_entity_poly.pdbx_strand_id
1 'polypeptide(L)'
;MQKGISENFTMNHNFSIDDVRFYVLPPLGEINFKGNVREEELSQNDHIQQPLKSIANELIEKTIPIRQSWVLSKQAHQFNLPPSYFKQKVVIQRNNDKHLIQKEINQNDFVPYLDFDNHQLNQIRREGVFDVCSKNNPNIQYRWIVSRWVVKGTKNIRNTFYKDMLKAQDYVTGLGDFIYSDLNFDSLWNYSIVHGLYTIIKKTLLIPSLFIGYREMIINNSENQAQIQVERQRQLSLRNKNLNFSIYQYLYHTPETSSATQFKVEDLKNQLKQFEQDCWKIVALLSDKYINRQSQNIYEQRNLEEKYHIIYDQNKDIEELINEQLNNAQRRFVQQNSLDMPEGALKQILDIAECYQLQRYYKDLLKNSLADYENQVTEQYETQFFFLNKPGHRKQYIDEKLKIRKKNLKYQYFNQMIQELAQQNILDRNIFLEFTENKKKYKRKVKEFVKQKNQRPNITFVITRFVLPPYPIIQEGNKFQFVKEVSYEVTSRYYGWKLNSLCIIYLTLISDSYYIFYQLGIMGSFGLNALFSIKPFYNNQRINELTGEVIEDQLVQTICSTLNLVYKGMRQSRQKFEELEDSGLFGKGCQRIYNLLEVYVVRFLFVGVFYTLILQPMLILFFSAFLFFLFITSFIWAFFVAVLRLMICLLIYDFETAFRIEFKELSYIHFILPLFRVFFDIMIGMMEIVACLICLVILPLFALLVILFGIVRYIIRSMYDCFMMTFVYCCGRVPRRSGCLVWRLGGDNGQKKIVYNYHKLSSEEFQILAAREIEKYIIQEYQNRLIINIQKPEKEINRVLQPFFKHFNANYQLEDKNSKLLQEQLAAKVANLNQNQPVLDTETKKYIKFSENELAEIKHFLKLFVIEQLNLKNMHSYIWKQTGLQIGQFSELVDKILTQIFGNEILIPNKEIIQEAQFKLEKEKGFGKQIERAMNGEVNLNKPVKYVLEQKQDIKLQITKKVYKIFIPISEMLDKIWSAQQTQQEWSSLSNKDLRFLLNYSLKNE
;
A
#
# COMPACT_ATOMS: atom_id res chain seq x y z
N MET A 1 4.06 37.04 22.17
CA MET A 1 5.19 37.09 21.22
C MET A 1 4.77 37.54 19.83
N GLN A 2 3.77 36.93 19.18
CA GLN A 2 3.29 37.34 17.84
C GLN A 2 2.86 38.83 17.74
N LYS A 3 2.17 39.39 18.75
CA LYS A 3 1.75 40.82 18.74
C LYS A 3 2.89 41.85 18.76
N GLY A 4 3.98 41.59 19.49
CA GLY A 4 5.05 42.59 19.68
C GLY A 4 6.04 42.71 18.52
N ILE A 5 5.95 41.83 17.52
CA ILE A 5 6.86 41.78 16.37
C ILE A 5 6.19 42.40 15.13
N SER A 6 4.90 42.13 14.92
CA SER A 6 4.11 42.86 13.91
C SER A 6 4.07 44.36 14.25
N GLU A 7 3.89 44.74 15.52
CA GLU A 7 3.91 46.13 15.97
C GLU A 7 5.25 46.86 15.68
N ASN A 8 6.40 46.19 15.77
CA ASN A 8 7.70 46.85 15.52
C ASN A 8 8.06 46.95 14.02
N PHE A 9 7.71 45.95 13.21
CA PHE A 9 7.85 46.04 11.74
C PHE A 9 6.83 47.01 11.12
N THR A 10 5.69 47.22 11.77
CA THR A 10 4.67 48.20 11.35
C THR A 10 4.96 49.62 11.84
N MET A 11 5.58 49.79 13.02
CA MET A 11 6.00 51.13 13.49
C MET A 11 7.16 51.72 12.70
N ASN A 12 8.10 50.91 12.20
CA ASN A 12 9.13 51.37 11.27
C ASN A 12 8.60 51.44 9.83
N HIS A 13 7.88 52.52 9.58
CA HIS A 13 7.49 53.10 8.28
C HIS A 13 6.25 52.49 7.58
N ASN A 14 5.08 52.98 8.02
CA ASN A 14 3.84 52.99 7.25
C ASN A 14 3.97 53.88 6.01
N PHE A 15 4.59 53.36 4.95
CA PHE A 15 4.56 53.95 3.61
C PHE A 15 3.91 52.99 2.63
N SER A 16 3.12 53.53 1.70
CA SER A 16 2.68 52.82 0.50
C SER A 16 3.68 53.06 -0.62
N ILE A 17 3.94 52.04 -1.44
CA ILE A 17 4.78 52.18 -2.62
C ILE A 17 4.12 53.07 -3.71
N ASP A 18 2.84 53.39 -3.55
CA ASP A 18 2.09 54.31 -4.40
C ASP A 18 2.27 55.79 -4.01
N ASP A 19 2.99 56.09 -2.93
CA ASP A 19 3.18 57.47 -2.49
C ASP A 19 4.03 58.27 -3.50
N VAL A 20 3.45 59.35 -4.01
CA VAL A 20 4.01 60.20 -5.08
C VAL A 20 5.39 60.77 -4.69
N ARG A 21 5.66 60.92 -3.38
CA ARG A 21 6.92 61.47 -2.85
C ARG A 21 8.17 60.65 -3.24
N PHE A 22 8.01 59.36 -3.54
CA PHE A 22 9.12 58.48 -3.93
C PHE A 22 9.45 58.52 -5.43
N TYR A 23 8.57 59.12 -6.26
CA TYR A 23 8.71 59.19 -7.72
C TYR A 23 9.07 60.59 -8.24
N VAL A 24 9.69 61.43 -7.40
CA VAL A 24 10.10 62.78 -7.78
C VAL A 24 11.24 62.71 -8.82
N LEU A 25 10.92 63.09 -10.06
CA LEU A 25 11.85 63.19 -11.18
C LEU A 25 12.23 64.65 -11.45
N PRO A 26 13.34 64.92 -12.16
CA PRO A 26 13.72 66.28 -12.56
C PRO A 26 12.60 66.97 -13.36
N PRO A 27 12.57 68.30 -13.46
CA PRO A 27 11.65 68.97 -14.37
C PRO A 27 11.94 68.57 -15.82
N LEU A 28 10.88 68.48 -16.61
CA LEU A 28 10.98 68.33 -18.05
C LEU A 28 11.35 69.67 -18.68
N GLY A 29 12.26 69.66 -19.65
CA GLY A 29 12.64 70.82 -20.44
C GLY A 29 12.76 70.47 -21.91
N GLU A 30 12.90 71.49 -22.74
CA GLU A 30 12.87 71.32 -24.19
C GLU A 30 14.16 70.69 -24.74
N ILE A 31 14.01 69.65 -25.55
CA ILE A 31 15.10 69.03 -26.31
C ILE A 31 15.22 69.72 -27.66
N ASN A 32 16.42 70.19 -27.98
CA ASN A 32 16.76 70.56 -29.34
C ASN A 32 16.95 69.29 -30.20
N PHE A 33 15.96 68.97 -31.04
CA PHE A 33 16.12 68.01 -32.12
C PHE A 33 17.15 68.56 -33.13
N LYS A 34 18.42 68.15 -33.00
CA LYS A 34 19.42 68.37 -34.05
C LYS A 34 19.29 67.27 -35.09
N GLY A 35 18.62 67.55 -36.20
CA GLY A 35 18.71 66.73 -37.40
C GLY A 35 20.02 67.03 -38.14
N ASN A 36 20.85 66.02 -38.39
CA ASN A 36 21.98 66.16 -39.30
C ASN A 36 21.50 65.81 -40.71
N VAL A 37 21.44 66.80 -41.61
CA VAL A 37 21.29 66.54 -43.05
C VAL A 37 22.70 66.32 -43.61
N ARG A 38 22.94 65.20 -44.29
CA ARG A 38 24.16 65.04 -45.09
C ARG A 38 24.03 65.99 -46.28
N GLU A 39 24.85 67.03 -46.33
CA GLU A 39 24.76 68.12 -47.33
C GLU A 39 25.07 67.70 -48.77
N GLU A 40 25.37 66.42 -49.04
CA GLU A 40 25.89 65.97 -50.33
C GLU A 40 24.83 65.67 -51.42
N GLU A 41 23.52 65.76 -51.14
CA GLU A 41 22.46 65.46 -52.15
C GLU A 41 21.35 66.52 -52.32
N LEU A 42 21.50 67.73 -51.76
CA LEU A 42 20.47 68.78 -51.84
C LEU A 42 20.90 70.06 -52.58
N SER A 43 21.98 69.99 -53.38
CA SER A 43 22.33 71.04 -54.33
C SER A 43 21.60 70.83 -55.66
N GLN A 44 20.74 71.78 -56.05
CA GLN A 44 20.49 72.29 -57.42
C GLN A 44 19.03 72.71 -57.74
N ASN A 45 18.09 72.79 -56.78
CA ASN A 45 16.78 73.39 -57.07
C ASN A 45 16.23 74.25 -55.92
N ASP A 46 16.41 75.57 -56.03
CA ASP A 46 15.90 76.56 -55.06
C ASP A 46 14.36 76.54 -54.90
N HIS A 47 13.63 76.04 -55.90
CA HIS A 47 12.16 75.92 -55.85
C HIS A 47 11.64 74.80 -54.92
N ILE A 48 12.47 73.83 -54.54
CA ILE A 48 12.07 72.72 -53.65
C ILE A 48 12.48 73.00 -52.19
N GLN A 49 13.49 73.86 -51.99
CA GLN A 49 14.00 74.16 -50.65
C GLN A 49 13.01 74.95 -49.79
N GLN A 50 12.23 75.89 -50.35
CA GLN A 50 11.30 76.70 -49.56
C GLN A 50 10.11 75.88 -48.99
N PRO A 51 9.41 75.02 -49.76
CA PRO A 51 8.35 74.16 -49.22
C PRO A 51 8.86 73.16 -48.20
N LEU A 52 10.03 72.55 -48.42
CA LEU A 52 10.64 71.64 -47.44
C LEU A 52 11.01 72.37 -46.16
N LYS A 53 11.52 73.61 -46.26
CA LYS A 53 11.82 74.46 -45.11
C LYS A 53 10.56 74.90 -44.38
N SER A 54 9.45 75.16 -45.08
CA SER A 54 8.16 75.49 -44.45
C SER A 54 7.54 74.27 -43.77
N ILE A 55 7.58 73.08 -44.40
CA ILE A 55 7.10 71.82 -43.81
C ILE A 55 7.97 71.43 -42.60
N ALA A 56 9.29 71.59 -42.70
CA ALA A 56 10.20 71.36 -41.58
C ALA A 56 9.92 72.33 -40.43
N ASN A 57 9.65 73.61 -40.71
CA ASN A 57 9.28 74.60 -39.70
C ASN A 57 7.91 74.32 -39.07
N GLU A 58 6.91 73.90 -39.86
CA GLU A 58 5.58 73.53 -39.36
C GLU A 58 5.63 72.24 -38.53
N LEU A 59 6.45 71.26 -38.92
CA LEU A 59 6.78 70.07 -38.11
C LEU A 59 7.50 70.46 -36.83
N ILE A 60 8.43 71.42 -36.90
CA ILE A 60 9.09 71.95 -35.72
C ILE A 60 8.05 72.52 -34.76
N GLU A 61 7.19 73.43 -35.22
CA GLU A 61 6.13 74.04 -34.40
C GLU A 61 5.15 73.01 -33.83
N LYS A 62 4.66 72.06 -34.64
CA LYS A 62 3.71 71.02 -34.19
C LYS A 62 4.34 70.00 -33.24
N THR A 63 5.66 69.85 -33.24
CA THR A 63 6.36 68.94 -32.33
C THR A 63 6.81 69.61 -31.03
N ILE A 64 6.86 70.95 -30.94
CA ILE A 64 7.20 71.73 -29.71
C ILE A 64 6.55 71.15 -28.44
N PRO A 65 5.22 70.91 -28.37
CA PRO A 65 4.59 70.47 -27.12
C PRO A 65 5.03 69.06 -26.64
N ILE A 66 5.75 68.31 -27.46
CA ILE A 66 6.15 66.92 -27.20
C ILE A 66 7.68 66.80 -27.02
N ARG A 67 8.45 67.88 -27.21
CA ARG A 67 9.92 67.89 -27.14
C ARG A 67 10.46 67.92 -25.71
N GLN A 68 9.89 67.11 -24.81
CA GLN A 68 10.23 67.14 -23.40
C GLN A 68 11.21 66.02 -23.04
N SER A 69 12.35 66.34 -22.42
CA SER A 69 13.21 65.38 -21.72
C SER A 69 13.61 65.92 -20.36
N TRP A 70 14.12 65.04 -19.51
CA TRP A 70 14.60 65.34 -18.18
C TRP A 70 15.78 66.32 -18.24
N VAL A 71 15.67 67.46 -17.57
CA VAL A 71 16.76 68.42 -17.42
C VAL A 71 17.59 68.04 -16.20
N LEU A 72 18.83 67.59 -16.44
CA LEU A 72 19.77 67.26 -15.37
C LEU A 72 20.68 68.46 -15.10
N SER A 73 20.78 68.86 -13.83
CA SER A 73 21.87 69.74 -13.40
C SER A 73 23.19 68.95 -13.41
N LYS A 74 24.35 69.63 -13.35
CA LYS A 74 25.67 68.96 -13.29
C LYS A 74 25.87 68.05 -12.06
N GLN A 75 24.90 67.97 -11.15
CA GLN A 75 24.91 67.15 -9.94
C GLN A 75 23.98 65.93 -10.10
N ALA A 76 24.37 64.78 -9.53
CA ALA A 76 23.58 63.54 -9.63
C ALA A 76 22.18 63.70 -8.99
N HIS A 77 21.13 63.19 -9.66
CA HIS A 77 19.76 63.33 -9.18
C HIS A 77 19.54 62.53 -7.88
N GLN A 78 18.91 63.16 -6.90
CA GLN A 78 18.62 62.51 -5.62
C GLN A 78 17.27 61.78 -5.66
N PHE A 79 17.27 60.51 -6.10
CA PHE A 79 16.11 59.63 -5.93
C PHE A 79 15.75 59.43 -4.45
N ASN A 80 14.47 59.65 -4.12
CA ASN A 80 13.87 59.33 -2.82
C ASN A 80 13.51 57.85 -2.77
N LEU A 81 14.45 57.03 -2.31
CA LEU A 81 14.24 55.58 -2.20
C LEU A 81 13.24 55.26 -1.06
N PRO A 82 12.46 54.18 -1.19
CA PRO A 82 11.68 53.66 -0.07
C PRO A 82 12.64 53.33 1.09
N PRO A 83 12.26 53.62 2.35
CA PRO A 83 13.15 53.43 3.46
C PRO A 83 13.39 51.94 3.69
N SER A 84 14.67 51.57 3.84
CA SER A 84 15.09 50.18 4.04
C SER A 84 14.89 49.76 5.49
N TYR A 85 14.54 48.48 5.69
CA TYR A 85 14.55 47.86 7.01
C TYR A 85 15.97 47.75 7.60
N PHE A 86 17.01 47.78 6.77
CA PHE A 86 18.39 47.52 7.19
C PHE A 86 19.30 48.73 6.91
N LYS A 87 19.83 49.34 7.98
CA LYS A 87 20.79 50.45 7.86
C LYS A 87 22.22 49.99 7.64
N GLN A 88 22.55 48.76 8.07
CA GLN A 88 23.89 48.17 7.95
C GLN A 88 23.79 46.67 7.63
N LYS A 89 24.85 46.14 7.00
CA LYS A 89 24.96 44.73 6.63
C LYS A 89 25.15 43.84 7.87
N VAL A 90 24.18 42.96 8.13
CA VAL A 90 24.26 41.93 9.17
C VAL A 90 24.63 40.58 8.56
N VAL A 91 25.71 39.94 9.03
CA VAL A 91 26.09 38.59 8.57
C VAL A 91 25.72 37.57 9.64
N ILE A 92 24.81 36.66 9.32
CA ILE A 92 24.42 35.55 10.21
C ILE A 92 25.43 34.42 9.98
N GLN A 93 26.25 34.15 11.00
CA GLN A 93 27.30 33.15 10.96
C GLN A 93 27.03 32.10 12.04
N ARG A 94 27.29 30.84 11.72
CA ARG A 94 27.39 29.79 12.73
C ARG A 94 28.44 30.20 13.75
N ASN A 95 28.05 30.22 15.02
CA ASN A 95 28.98 30.41 16.13
C ASN A 95 30.01 29.28 16.13
N ASN A 96 31.17 29.52 15.52
CA ASN A 96 32.31 28.61 15.51
C ASN A 96 32.93 28.44 16.90
N ASP A 97 32.46 29.22 17.88
CA ASP A 97 32.84 29.12 19.28
C ASP A 97 32.54 27.75 19.89
N LYS A 98 31.62 26.93 19.37
CA LYS A 98 31.50 25.56 19.88
C LYS A 98 32.68 24.66 19.52
N HIS A 99 33.36 24.91 18.39
CA HIS A 99 34.60 24.21 18.04
C HIS A 99 35.81 24.75 18.84
N LEU A 100 35.82 26.05 19.19
CA LEU A 100 36.79 26.63 20.12
C LEU A 100 36.55 26.18 21.56
N ILE A 101 35.29 26.15 22.04
CA ILE A 101 34.90 25.59 23.34
C ILE A 101 35.19 24.08 23.39
N GLN A 102 35.03 23.30 22.30
CA GLN A 102 35.51 21.92 22.26
C GLN A 102 37.03 21.80 22.18
N LYS A 103 37.76 22.79 21.63
CA LYS A 103 39.23 22.83 21.67
C LYS A 103 39.75 23.26 23.04
N GLU A 104 39.12 24.22 23.70
CA GLU A 104 39.49 24.80 24.99
C GLU A 104 39.04 23.92 26.17
N ILE A 105 37.83 23.32 26.13
CA ILE A 105 37.43 22.27 27.10
C ILE A 105 38.38 21.07 26.96
N ASN A 106 38.78 20.69 25.74
CA ASN A 106 39.74 19.62 25.60
C ASN A 106 41.15 20.04 26.04
N GLN A 107 41.58 21.30 25.90
CA GLN A 107 42.92 21.74 26.29
C GLN A 107 43.08 22.06 27.79
N ASN A 108 42.01 22.48 28.47
CA ASN A 108 42.06 22.91 29.88
C ASN A 108 41.54 21.85 30.89
N ASP A 109 41.00 20.71 30.44
CA ASP A 109 40.63 19.57 31.32
C ASP A 109 41.82 18.64 31.63
N PHE A 110 43.03 18.90 31.11
CA PHE A 110 44.16 18.00 31.28
C PHE A 110 44.73 18.03 32.71
N VAL A 111 44.66 16.87 33.36
CA VAL A 111 45.44 16.57 34.58
C VAL A 111 46.92 16.44 34.18
N PRO A 112 47.89 16.97 34.98
CA PRO A 112 49.31 16.69 34.77
C PRO A 112 49.60 15.18 34.85
N TYR A 113 50.79 14.74 34.43
CA TYR A 113 51.16 13.32 34.37
C TYR A 113 50.84 12.59 35.68
N LEU A 114 49.77 11.80 35.68
CA LEU A 114 49.43 10.89 36.77
C LEU A 114 49.55 9.46 36.24
N ASP A 115 50.20 8.62 37.04
CA ASP A 115 50.16 7.18 36.86
C ASP A 115 48.75 6.67 37.20
N PHE A 116 48.37 5.50 36.66
CA PHE A 116 47.05 4.94 36.93
C PHE A 116 46.90 4.57 38.41
N ASP A 117 45.80 4.98 39.03
CA ASP A 117 45.44 4.50 40.36
C ASP A 117 45.03 3.01 40.33
N ASN A 118 45.16 2.32 41.47
CA ASN A 118 44.76 0.93 41.65
C ASN A 118 43.29 0.69 41.26
N HIS A 119 42.41 1.68 41.47
CA HIS A 119 41.02 1.60 41.00
C HIS A 119 40.93 1.56 39.47
N GLN A 120 41.66 2.45 38.78
CA GLN A 120 41.67 2.53 37.32
C GLN A 120 42.32 1.29 36.69
N LEU A 121 43.41 0.78 37.25
CA LEU A 121 44.04 -0.47 36.81
C LEU A 121 43.09 -1.67 36.94
N ASN A 122 42.29 -1.72 38.02
CA ASN A 122 41.25 -2.72 38.19
C ASN A 122 40.11 -2.58 37.17
N GLN A 123 39.71 -1.35 36.82
CA GLN A 123 38.73 -1.10 35.76
C GLN A 123 39.26 -1.56 34.38
N ILE A 124 40.51 -1.22 34.02
CA ILE A 124 41.16 -1.68 32.78
C ILE A 124 41.22 -3.21 32.74
N ARG A 125 41.64 -3.85 33.84
CA ARG A 125 41.71 -5.31 33.92
C ARG A 125 40.35 -5.98 33.77
N ARG A 126 39.29 -5.39 34.34
CA ARG A 126 37.94 -5.97 34.30
C ARG A 126 37.25 -5.75 32.96
N GLU A 127 37.25 -4.53 32.45
CA GLU A 127 36.39 -4.13 31.33
C GLU A 127 37.15 -3.59 30.11
N GLY A 128 38.48 -3.41 30.20
CA GLY A 128 39.28 -2.74 29.17
C GLY A 128 38.98 -1.23 29.10
N VAL A 129 38.34 -0.70 30.14
CA VAL A 129 37.77 0.64 30.21
C VAL A 129 38.09 1.22 31.58
N PHE A 130 38.29 2.52 31.70
CA PHE A 130 38.54 3.21 32.97
C PHE A 130 37.96 4.61 32.98
N ASP A 131 37.65 5.11 34.17
CA ASP A 131 37.06 6.43 34.36
C ASP A 131 38.10 7.42 34.89
N VAL A 132 38.05 8.65 34.36
CA VAL A 132 38.92 9.77 34.74
C VAL A 132 38.05 10.98 35.05
N CYS A 133 38.15 11.53 36.25
CA CYS A 133 37.41 12.74 36.64
C CYS A 133 37.94 13.97 35.88
N SER A 134 37.03 14.86 35.47
CA SER A 134 37.42 16.17 34.94
C SER A 134 38.03 17.04 36.04
N LYS A 135 39.12 17.75 35.72
CA LYS A 135 39.78 18.69 36.64
C LYS A 135 38.89 19.90 36.97
N ASN A 136 38.09 20.36 36.02
CA ASN A 136 37.25 21.55 36.14
C ASN A 136 35.87 21.25 36.75
N ASN A 137 35.46 19.98 36.75
CA ASN A 137 34.16 19.57 37.31
C ASN A 137 34.25 18.14 37.88
N PRO A 138 34.48 17.98 39.20
CA PRO A 138 34.68 16.65 39.80
C PRO A 138 33.46 15.73 39.69
N ASN A 139 32.27 16.29 39.43
CA ASN A 139 31.03 15.53 39.20
C ASN A 139 30.93 14.94 37.78
N ILE A 140 31.88 15.22 36.88
CA ILE A 140 31.90 14.70 35.51
C ILE A 140 33.04 13.69 35.38
N GLN A 141 32.68 12.41 35.24
CA GLN A 141 33.62 11.33 34.95
C GLN A 141 33.64 11.02 33.45
N TYR A 142 34.83 10.99 32.86
CA TYR A 142 35.04 10.57 31.47
C TYR A 142 35.46 9.12 31.41
N ARG A 143 34.73 8.31 30.63
CA ARG A 143 35.05 6.91 30.39
C ARG A 143 35.98 6.77 29.18
N TRP A 144 37.09 6.05 29.35
CA TRP A 144 38.12 5.79 28.34
C TRP A 144 38.22 4.30 28.07
N ILE A 145 38.38 3.91 26.80
CA ILE A 145 38.58 2.52 26.40
C ILE A 145 39.99 2.30 25.89
N VAL A 146 40.61 1.23 26.39
CA VAL A 146 41.88 0.73 25.90
C VAL A 146 41.63 -0.11 24.65
N SER A 147 42.51 0.03 23.67
CA SER A 147 42.48 -0.75 22.45
C SER A 147 42.44 -2.23 22.79
N ARG A 148 41.55 -2.95 22.12
CA ARG A 148 41.43 -4.40 22.24
C ARG A 148 42.70 -5.13 21.80
N TRP A 149 43.65 -4.46 21.16
CA TRP A 149 44.98 -5.00 20.88
C TRP A 149 45.89 -4.95 22.10
N VAL A 150 45.67 -4.03 23.03
CA VAL A 150 46.46 -3.90 24.27
C VAL A 150 45.80 -4.73 25.37
N VAL A 151 44.66 -4.29 25.88
CA VAL A 151 43.89 -5.01 26.91
C VAL A 151 42.43 -5.01 26.52
N LYS A 152 41.81 -6.19 26.50
CA LYS A 152 40.40 -6.36 26.17
C LYS A 152 39.52 -6.35 27.42
N GLY A 153 40.07 -6.79 28.55
CA GLY A 153 39.40 -6.89 29.84
C GLY A 153 38.77 -8.27 30.06
N THR A 154 38.86 -8.78 31.29
CA THR A 154 38.41 -10.13 31.66
C THR A 154 36.92 -10.36 31.36
N LYS A 155 36.06 -9.36 31.60
CA LYS A 155 34.62 -9.40 31.30
C LYS A 155 34.35 -9.51 29.80
N ASN A 156 35.08 -8.77 28.97
CA ASN A 156 34.91 -8.81 27.51
C ASN A 156 35.48 -10.09 26.88
N ILE A 157 36.55 -10.64 27.45
CA ILE A 157 37.08 -11.95 27.07
C ILE A 157 36.05 -13.03 27.37
N ARG A 158 35.48 -13.05 28.60
CA ARG A 158 34.38 -13.94 28.97
C ARG A 158 33.17 -13.77 28.05
N ASN A 159 32.76 -12.54 27.74
CA ASN A 159 31.64 -12.28 26.81
C ASN A 159 31.91 -12.82 25.40
N THR A 160 33.15 -12.80 24.93
CA THR A 160 33.50 -13.37 23.62
C THR A 160 33.44 -14.89 23.67
N PHE A 161 33.95 -15.49 24.75
CA PHE A 161 33.83 -16.92 24.98
C PHE A 161 32.36 -17.37 25.04
N TYR A 162 31.50 -16.65 25.77
CA TYR A 162 30.07 -16.95 25.81
C TYR A 162 29.39 -16.81 24.46
N LYS A 163 29.78 -15.84 23.62
CA LYS A 163 29.29 -15.75 22.24
C LYS A 163 29.67 -16.97 21.41
N ASP A 164 30.89 -17.47 21.58
CA ASP A 164 31.35 -18.68 20.90
C ASP A 164 30.59 -19.91 21.44
N MET A 165 30.32 -19.99 22.75
CA MET A 165 29.45 -21.05 23.34
C MET A 165 28.01 -21.00 22.85
N LEU A 166 27.43 -19.80 22.70
CA LEU A 166 26.07 -19.63 22.15
C LEU A 166 26.00 -20.09 20.71
N LYS A 167 27.02 -19.77 19.92
CA LYS A 167 27.11 -20.25 18.54
C LYS A 167 27.21 -21.77 18.48
N ALA A 168 27.94 -22.40 19.41
CA ALA A 168 27.96 -23.86 19.53
C ALA A 168 26.60 -24.44 19.95
N GLN A 169 25.92 -23.81 20.91
CA GLN A 169 24.57 -24.17 21.32
C GLN A 169 23.56 -24.03 20.17
N ASP A 170 23.74 -23.05 19.29
CA ASP A 170 22.87 -22.86 18.12
C ASP A 170 22.94 -24.04 17.15
N TYR A 171 24.14 -24.57 16.92
CA TYR A 171 24.31 -25.78 16.11
C TYR A 171 23.66 -27.01 16.74
N VAL A 172 23.57 -27.07 18.07
CA VAL A 172 22.95 -28.18 18.81
C VAL A 172 21.43 -28.03 18.93
N THR A 173 20.93 -26.83 19.18
CA THR A 173 19.49 -26.56 19.33
C THR A 173 18.73 -26.72 18.01
N GLY A 174 19.37 -26.43 16.87
CA GLY A 174 18.80 -26.70 15.54
C GLY A 174 18.72 -28.18 15.15
N LEU A 175 19.29 -29.11 15.93
CA LEU A 175 19.24 -30.56 15.63
C LEU A 175 17.82 -31.11 15.67
N GLY A 176 16.96 -30.58 16.55
CA GLY A 176 15.57 -30.99 16.68
C GLY A 176 14.79 -30.78 15.37
N ASP A 177 15.04 -29.66 14.69
CA ASP A 177 14.34 -29.29 13.45
C ASP A 177 14.65 -30.26 12.29
N PHE A 178 15.84 -30.87 12.27
CA PHE A 178 16.20 -31.90 11.28
C PHE A 178 15.53 -33.26 11.57
N ILE A 179 15.12 -33.53 12.80
CA ILE A 179 14.36 -34.74 13.15
C ILE A 179 12.89 -34.49 12.85
N TYR A 180 12.33 -33.41 13.39
CA TYR A 180 10.92 -33.08 13.31
C TYR A 180 10.70 -31.57 13.39
N SER A 181 9.93 -31.02 12.46
CA SER A 181 9.51 -29.62 12.48
C SER A 181 7.98 -29.53 12.37
N ASP A 182 7.34 -28.90 13.36
CA ASP A 182 5.91 -28.60 13.35
C ASP A 182 5.53 -27.55 12.29
N LEU A 183 6.51 -26.81 11.76
CA LEU A 183 6.30 -25.75 10.78
C LEU A 183 6.10 -26.34 9.38
N ASN A 184 4.86 -26.77 9.13
CA ASN A 184 4.19 -26.95 7.84
C ASN A 184 4.67 -28.11 6.94
N PHE A 185 3.80 -29.11 6.82
CA PHE A 185 3.77 -30.15 5.76
C PHE A 185 3.45 -29.61 4.35
N ASP A 186 3.28 -28.29 4.21
CA ASP A 186 2.83 -27.63 2.97
C ASP A 186 3.96 -26.91 2.21
N SER A 187 5.17 -26.85 2.77
CA SER A 187 6.30 -26.11 2.18
C SER A 187 7.34 -27.08 1.58
N LEU A 188 7.67 -26.88 0.30
CA LEU A 188 8.59 -27.70 -0.52
C LEU A 188 10.05 -27.70 -0.04
N TRP A 189 10.41 -26.88 0.95
CA TRP A 189 11.80 -26.58 1.33
C TRP A 189 12.09 -26.81 2.82
N ASN A 190 11.29 -27.66 3.48
CA ASN A 190 11.56 -28.07 4.84
C ASN A 190 12.33 -29.40 4.83
N TYR A 191 13.49 -29.42 5.48
CA TYR A 191 14.38 -30.59 5.53
C TYR A 191 14.24 -31.26 6.89
N SER A 192 13.47 -32.33 6.98
CA SER A 192 13.41 -33.16 8.20
C SER A 192 13.28 -34.64 7.89
N ILE A 193 13.78 -35.50 8.78
CA ILE A 193 13.67 -36.96 8.63
C ILE A 193 12.21 -37.39 8.53
N VAL A 194 11.34 -36.83 9.38
CA VAL A 194 9.90 -37.13 9.36
C VAL A 194 9.24 -36.68 8.06
N HIS A 195 9.62 -35.52 7.51
CA HIS A 195 9.12 -35.06 6.22
C HIS A 195 9.61 -35.93 5.05
N GLY A 196 10.89 -36.32 5.04
CA GLY A 196 11.42 -37.27 4.07
C GLY A 196 10.69 -38.63 4.12
N LEU A 197 10.46 -39.17 5.32
CA LEU A 197 9.69 -40.41 5.51
C LEU A 197 8.23 -40.26 5.05
N TYR A 198 7.59 -39.15 5.41
CA TYR A 198 6.23 -38.82 4.98
C TYR A 198 6.16 -38.76 3.45
N THR A 199 7.13 -38.12 2.80
CA THR A 199 7.22 -38.04 1.35
C THR A 199 7.38 -39.42 0.73
N ILE A 200 8.28 -40.26 1.23
CA ILE A 200 8.45 -41.64 0.76
C ILE A 200 7.15 -42.42 0.89
N ILE A 201 6.52 -42.42 2.07
CA ILE A 201 5.27 -43.17 2.32
C ILE A 201 4.15 -42.65 1.41
N LYS A 202 3.93 -41.34 1.36
CA LYS A 202 2.87 -40.71 0.56
C LYS A 202 3.03 -41.00 -0.92
N LYS A 203 4.26 -40.91 -1.45
CA LYS A 203 4.56 -41.14 -2.87
C LYS A 203 4.56 -42.63 -3.22
N THR A 204 4.98 -43.50 -2.31
CA THR A 204 4.86 -44.95 -2.48
C THR A 204 3.39 -45.38 -2.53
N LEU A 205 2.55 -44.81 -1.66
CA LEU A 205 1.09 -45.02 -1.70
C LEU A 205 0.45 -44.49 -2.98
N LEU A 206 1.11 -43.60 -3.72
CA LEU A 206 0.63 -43.10 -5.00
C LEU A 206 0.83 -44.14 -6.13
N ILE A 207 1.78 -45.06 -6.01
CA ILE A 207 2.08 -46.07 -7.05
C ILE A 207 0.84 -46.93 -7.34
N PRO A 208 0.18 -47.59 -6.36
CA PRO A 208 -1.04 -48.37 -6.65
C PRO A 208 -2.17 -47.48 -7.18
N SER A 209 -2.22 -46.21 -6.79
CA SER A 209 -3.21 -45.25 -7.28
C SER A 209 -3.07 -44.98 -8.79
N LEU A 210 -1.85 -45.02 -9.33
CA LEU A 210 -1.61 -44.84 -10.77
C LEU A 210 -2.18 -46.00 -11.60
N PHE A 211 -2.15 -47.23 -11.07
CA PHE A 211 -2.66 -48.44 -11.72
C PHE A 211 -4.17 -48.62 -11.51
N ILE A 212 -4.64 -48.49 -10.27
CA ILE A 212 -6.01 -48.84 -9.88
C ILE A 212 -6.94 -47.61 -9.93
N GLY A 213 -6.41 -46.43 -9.64
CA GLY A 213 -7.19 -45.21 -9.42
C GLY A 213 -7.81 -45.20 -8.01
N TYR A 214 -7.28 -44.37 -7.12
CA TYR A 214 -7.89 -44.15 -5.81
C TYR A 214 -9.08 -43.21 -5.89
N ARG A 215 -9.93 -43.29 -4.86
CA ARG A 215 -11.06 -42.38 -4.70
C ARG A 215 -10.54 -40.95 -4.48
N GLU A 216 -10.86 -40.07 -5.42
CA GLU A 216 -10.50 -38.65 -5.36
C GLU A 216 -11.77 -37.81 -5.37
N MET A 217 -12.03 -37.13 -4.26
CA MET A 217 -13.21 -36.27 -4.09
C MET A 217 -12.76 -34.85 -3.71
N ILE A 218 -13.29 -33.85 -4.41
CA ILE A 218 -13.13 -32.43 -4.09
C ILE A 218 -14.28 -31.98 -3.19
N ILE A 219 -13.98 -31.20 -2.16
CA ILE A 219 -14.98 -30.48 -1.36
C ILE A 219 -15.34 -29.20 -2.13
N ASN A 220 -16.53 -29.18 -2.73
CA ASN A 220 -16.92 -28.19 -3.74
C ASN A 220 -17.37 -26.82 -3.16
N ASN A 221 -17.45 -26.68 -1.83
CA ASN A 221 -17.95 -25.46 -1.21
C ASN A 221 -16.83 -24.77 -0.43
N SER A 222 -16.59 -23.50 -0.75
CA SER A 222 -15.78 -22.63 0.10
C SER A 222 -16.40 -22.58 1.49
N GLU A 223 -15.56 -22.51 2.53
CA GLU A 223 -16.01 -22.32 3.91
C GLU A 223 -17.03 -21.16 4.00
N ASN A 224 -16.88 -20.16 3.13
CA ASN A 224 -17.78 -19.04 2.96
C ASN A 224 -19.21 -19.46 2.56
N GLN A 225 -19.41 -20.34 1.57
CA GLN A 225 -20.75 -20.80 1.19
C GLN A 225 -21.43 -21.65 2.27
N ALA A 226 -20.67 -22.46 3.01
CA ALA A 226 -21.20 -23.20 4.15
C ALA A 226 -21.56 -22.27 5.32
N GLN A 227 -20.71 -21.27 5.59
CA GLN A 227 -21.04 -20.19 6.53
C GLN A 227 -22.33 -19.49 6.13
N ILE A 228 -22.49 -19.17 4.84
CA ILE A 228 -23.67 -18.54 4.26
C ILE A 228 -24.94 -19.38 4.54
N GLN A 229 -24.92 -20.66 4.20
CA GLN A 229 -26.12 -21.51 4.33
C GLN A 229 -26.48 -21.80 5.80
N VAL A 230 -25.48 -22.04 6.66
CA VAL A 230 -25.74 -22.23 8.10
C VAL A 230 -26.23 -20.94 8.74
N GLU A 231 -25.76 -19.77 8.30
CA GLU A 231 -26.24 -18.48 8.80
C GLU A 231 -27.68 -18.23 8.36
N ARG A 232 -28.06 -18.56 7.13
CA ARG A 232 -29.46 -18.50 6.65
C ARG A 232 -30.38 -19.39 7.49
N GLN A 233 -29.96 -20.62 7.78
CA GLN A 233 -30.73 -21.53 8.65
C GLN A 233 -30.84 -21.00 10.09
N ARG A 234 -29.76 -20.39 10.60
CA ARG A 234 -29.75 -19.73 11.92
C ARG A 234 -30.76 -18.57 11.94
N GLN A 235 -30.74 -17.71 10.94
CA GLN A 235 -31.68 -16.59 10.81
C GLN A 235 -33.14 -17.06 10.72
N LEU A 236 -33.43 -18.11 9.93
CA LEU A 236 -34.78 -18.71 9.88
C LEU A 236 -35.21 -19.28 11.24
N SER A 237 -34.30 -19.94 11.97
CA SER A 237 -34.61 -20.46 13.32
C SER A 237 -34.84 -19.36 14.36
N LEU A 238 -34.15 -18.22 14.21
CA LEU A 238 -34.32 -17.06 15.07
C LEU A 238 -35.58 -16.28 14.72
N ARG A 239 -35.92 -16.16 13.42
CA ARG A 239 -37.18 -15.59 12.94
C ARG A 239 -38.36 -16.33 13.58
N ASN A 240 -38.37 -17.67 13.53
CA ASN A 240 -39.44 -18.48 14.10
C ASN A 240 -39.59 -18.40 15.63
N LYS A 241 -38.62 -17.84 16.37
CA LYS A 241 -38.80 -17.54 17.79
C LYS A 241 -39.51 -16.18 17.91
N ASN A 242 -40.77 -16.18 18.36
CA ASN A 242 -41.52 -14.95 18.67
C ASN A 242 -40.85 -14.14 19.78
N LEU A 243 -39.81 -13.39 19.45
CA LEU A 243 -39.14 -12.46 20.34
C LEU A 243 -39.85 -11.11 20.22
N ASN A 244 -40.84 -10.89 21.07
CA ASN A 244 -41.66 -9.69 21.06
C ASN A 244 -40.90 -8.54 21.75
N PHE A 245 -39.99 -7.89 21.01
CA PHE A 245 -39.20 -6.78 21.54
C PHE A 245 -39.87 -5.42 21.29
N SER A 246 -40.16 -4.69 22.36
CA SER A 246 -40.81 -3.36 22.34
C SER A 246 -40.01 -2.29 21.60
N ILE A 247 -38.68 -2.32 21.65
CA ILE A 247 -37.83 -1.39 20.88
C ILE A 247 -38.04 -1.55 19.37
N TYR A 248 -38.27 -2.78 18.91
CA TYR A 248 -38.49 -3.05 17.49
C TYR A 248 -39.92 -2.76 17.06
N GLN A 249 -40.93 -2.96 17.92
CA GLN A 249 -42.29 -2.48 17.62
C GLN A 249 -42.32 -0.97 17.42
N TYR A 250 -41.47 -0.24 18.16
CA TYR A 250 -41.31 1.22 18.02
C TYR A 250 -40.53 1.63 16.76
N LEU A 251 -39.48 0.90 16.40
CA LEU A 251 -38.62 1.14 15.22
C LEU A 251 -39.09 0.42 13.93
N TYR A 252 -40.25 -0.26 13.94
CA TYR A 252 -40.75 -1.04 12.80
C TYR A 252 -41.75 -0.25 11.97
N HIS A 253 -41.60 -0.28 10.65
CA HIS A 253 -42.42 0.52 9.71
C HIS A 253 -42.91 -0.31 8.54
N THR A 254 -44.10 0.04 8.04
CA THR A 254 -44.56 -0.31 6.69
C THR A 254 -43.93 0.68 5.69
N PRO A 255 -43.88 0.35 4.37
CA PRO A 255 -43.34 1.27 3.35
C PRO A 255 -43.96 2.67 3.41
N GLU A 256 -45.24 2.74 3.76
CA GLU A 256 -46.07 3.94 3.88
C GLU A 256 -45.71 4.83 5.10
N THR A 257 -45.10 4.28 6.15
CA THR A 257 -44.77 5.02 7.38
C THR A 257 -43.29 5.36 7.52
N SER A 258 -42.44 4.85 6.62
CA SER A 258 -40.97 4.94 6.70
C SER A 258 -40.41 6.36 6.83
N SER A 259 -41.01 7.34 6.16
CA SER A 259 -40.56 8.75 6.19
C SER A 259 -40.84 9.43 7.52
N ALA A 260 -42.01 9.16 8.12
CA ALA A 260 -42.43 9.76 9.39
C ALA A 260 -41.59 9.25 10.58
N THR A 261 -41.22 7.99 10.55
CA THR A 261 -40.39 7.39 11.60
C THR A 261 -38.91 7.55 11.39
N GLN A 262 -38.43 7.63 10.15
CA GLN A 262 -37.09 8.13 9.89
C GLN A 262 -36.94 9.54 10.47
N PHE A 263 -37.93 10.42 10.27
CA PHE A 263 -37.94 11.75 10.88
C PHE A 263 -37.91 11.70 12.41
N LYS A 264 -38.73 10.85 13.05
CA LYS A 264 -38.70 10.66 14.52
C LYS A 264 -37.35 10.14 15.04
N VAL A 265 -36.74 9.20 14.33
CA VAL A 265 -35.42 8.65 14.68
C VAL A 265 -34.31 9.69 14.48
N GLU A 266 -34.37 10.49 13.41
CA GLU A 266 -33.44 11.58 13.15
C GLU A 266 -33.57 12.70 14.20
N ASP A 267 -34.80 13.04 14.60
CA ASP A 267 -35.09 14.02 15.65
C ASP A 267 -34.55 13.54 17.01
N LEU A 268 -34.83 12.29 17.39
CA LEU A 268 -34.27 11.69 18.61
C LEU A 268 -32.73 11.66 18.57
N LYS A 269 -32.12 11.35 17.42
CA LYS A 269 -30.66 11.39 17.23
C LYS A 269 -30.11 12.81 17.40
N ASN A 270 -30.79 13.82 16.87
CA ASN A 270 -30.37 15.21 16.98
C ASN A 270 -30.44 15.69 18.43
N GLN A 271 -31.51 15.35 19.15
CA GLN A 271 -31.65 15.62 20.59
C GLN A 271 -30.55 14.93 21.40
N LEU A 272 -30.25 13.65 21.13
CA LEU A 272 -29.18 12.89 21.78
C LEU A 272 -27.79 13.44 21.45
N LYS A 273 -27.53 13.83 20.19
CA LYS A 273 -26.25 14.44 19.77
C LYS A 273 -26.03 15.78 20.45
N GLN A 274 -27.08 16.59 20.59
CA GLN A 274 -26.99 17.89 21.25
C GLN A 274 -26.70 17.72 22.75
N PHE A 275 -27.34 16.74 23.39
CA PHE A 275 -27.02 16.35 24.76
C PHE A 275 -25.59 15.82 24.90
N GLU A 276 -25.13 14.96 23.98
CA GLU A 276 -23.77 14.41 23.98
C GLU A 276 -22.71 15.52 23.81
N GLN A 277 -22.97 16.52 22.96
CA GLN A 277 -22.11 17.70 22.83
C GLN A 277 -22.02 18.49 24.14
N ASP A 278 -23.12 18.64 24.87
CA ASP A 278 -23.12 19.30 26.18
C ASP A 278 -22.38 18.47 27.24
N CYS A 279 -22.52 17.15 27.20
CA CYS A 279 -21.73 16.21 27.99
C CYS A 279 -20.22 16.35 27.72
N TRP A 280 -19.79 16.45 26.47
CA TRP A 280 -18.36 16.65 26.12
C TRP A 280 -17.83 18.02 26.57
N LYS A 281 -18.66 19.06 26.61
CA LYS A 281 -18.29 20.35 27.22
C LYS A 281 -18.04 20.21 28.73
N ILE A 282 -18.85 19.40 29.42
CA ILE A 282 -18.64 19.08 30.85
C ILE A 282 -17.33 18.31 31.05
N VAL A 283 -17.00 17.34 30.18
CA VAL A 283 -15.70 16.64 30.21
C VAL A 283 -14.54 17.59 30.06
N ALA A 284 -14.60 18.49 29.06
CA ALA A 284 -13.56 19.49 28.81
C ALA A 284 -13.35 20.37 30.06
N LEU A 285 -14.43 20.86 30.67
CA LEU A 285 -14.39 21.68 31.89
C LEU A 285 -13.82 20.92 33.10
N LEU A 286 -14.21 19.65 33.29
CA LEU A 286 -13.67 18.80 34.37
C LEU A 286 -12.19 18.48 34.17
N SER A 287 -11.76 18.27 32.93
CA SER A 287 -10.35 18.05 32.59
C SER A 287 -9.50 19.31 32.77
N ASP A 288 -10.03 20.48 32.42
CA ASP A 288 -9.37 21.78 32.62
C ASP A 288 -9.23 22.11 34.12
N LYS A 289 -10.21 21.77 34.95
CA LYS A 289 -10.16 21.94 36.42
C LYS A 289 -9.03 21.12 37.06
N TYR A 290 -8.71 19.96 36.51
CA TYR A 290 -7.62 19.13 37.01
C TYR A 290 -6.24 19.66 36.59
N ILE A 291 -6.13 20.15 35.35
CA ILE A 291 -4.88 20.68 34.79
C ILE A 291 -4.56 22.07 35.36
N ASN A 292 -5.57 22.92 35.58
CA ASN A 292 -5.43 24.30 36.06
C ASN A 292 -6.21 24.51 37.37
N ARG A 293 -5.58 24.18 38.50
CA ARG A 293 -6.15 24.43 39.85
C ARG A 293 -6.38 25.92 40.21
N GLN A 294 -6.15 26.90 39.31
CA GLN A 294 -6.17 28.33 39.68
C GLN A 294 -6.88 29.35 38.75
N SER A 295 -7.57 29.00 37.66
CA SER A 295 -8.14 30.02 36.76
C SER A 295 -9.68 30.08 36.67
N GLN A 296 -10.25 31.01 37.46
CA GLN A 296 -11.27 32.05 37.16
C GLN A 296 -12.39 31.86 36.08
N ASN A 297 -13.25 30.84 36.15
CA ASN A 297 -14.61 31.02 35.59
C ASN A 297 -15.70 30.26 36.37
N ILE A 298 -15.97 30.74 37.59
CA ILE A 298 -16.89 30.11 38.56
C ILE A 298 -18.37 30.18 38.12
N TYR A 299 -18.73 31.11 37.23
CA TYR A 299 -20.13 31.41 36.90
C TYR A 299 -20.77 30.45 35.88
N GLU A 300 -20.13 30.23 34.72
CA GLU A 300 -20.60 29.22 33.76
C GLU A 300 -20.55 27.81 34.36
N GLN A 301 -19.57 27.58 35.24
CA GLN A 301 -19.42 26.33 35.97
C GLN A 301 -20.59 26.06 36.92
N ARG A 302 -21.01 27.03 37.74
CA ARG A 302 -22.18 26.86 38.61
C ARG A 302 -23.48 26.65 37.83
N ASN A 303 -23.68 27.38 36.73
CA ASN A 303 -24.86 27.20 35.88
C ASN A 303 -24.95 25.79 35.29
N LEU A 304 -23.82 25.18 34.90
CA LEU A 304 -23.79 23.81 34.39
C LEU A 304 -23.87 22.76 35.52
N GLU A 305 -23.22 22.99 36.65
CA GLU A 305 -23.30 22.13 37.84
C GLU A 305 -24.73 22.09 38.42
N GLU A 306 -25.44 23.22 38.46
CA GLU A 306 -26.85 23.32 38.84
C GLU A 306 -27.79 22.70 37.81
N LYS A 307 -27.56 22.95 36.51
CA LYS A 307 -28.40 22.42 35.43
C LYS A 307 -28.39 20.89 35.35
N TYR A 308 -27.30 20.22 35.76
CA TYR A 308 -27.14 18.77 35.61
C TYR A 308 -26.90 17.99 36.91
N HIS A 309 -26.85 18.65 38.07
CA HIS A 309 -26.68 18.05 39.41
C HIS A 309 -25.48 17.07 39.51
N ILE A 310 -24.27 17.56 39.23
CA ILE A 310 -23.03 16.77 39.23
C ILE A 310 -22.55 16.57 40.68
N ILE A 311 -22.33 15.32 41.11
CA ILE A 311 -21.83 14.97 42.46
C ILE A 311 -20.33 14.68 42.38
N TYR A 312 -19.51 15.40 43.15
CA TYR A 312 -18.06 15.23 43.16
C TYR A 312 -17.64 14.28 44.30
N ASP A 313 -17.06 13.14 43.96
CA ASP A 313 -16.40 12.23 44.91
C ASP A 313 -14.88 12.42 44.81
N GLN A 314 -14.24 12.87 45.89
CA GLN A 314 -12.82 13.19 45.94
C GLN A 314 -11.91 11.95 45.88
N ASN A 315 -12.47 10.74 46.04
CA ASN A 315 -11.71 9.49 46.13
C ASN A 315 -11.65 8.67 44.83
N LYS A 316 -12.33 9.09 43.76
CA LYS A 316 -12.37 8.40 42.46
C LYS A 316 -11.42 9.02 41.44
N ASP A 317 -10.90 8.21 40.52
CA ASP A 317 -10.09 8.69 39.40
C ASP A 317 -10.96 9.55 38.46
N ILE A 318 -10.37 10.58 37.83
CA ILE A 318 -11.16 11.59 37.09
C ILE A 318 -11.80 11.01 35.84
N GLU A 319 -11.10 10.11 35.15
CA GLU A 319 -11.66 9.39 34.01
C GLU A 319 -12.82 8.47 34.43
N GLU A 320 -12.75 7.87 35.62
CA GLU A 320 -13.82 7.04 36.18
C GLU A 320 -15.04 7.89 36.54
N LEU A 321 -14.82 9.01 37.23
CA LEU A 321 -15.84 9.97 37.62
C LEU A 321 -16.53 10.57 36.38
N ILE A 322 -15.76 10.95 35.36
CA ILE A 322 -16.27 11.48 34.09
C ILE A 322 -17.19 10.45 33.43
N ASN A 323 -16.76 9.21 33.28
CA ASN A 323 -17.57 8.18 32.63
C ASN A 323 -18.84 7.84 33.44
N GLU A 324 -18.75 7.79 34.77
CA GLU A 324 -19.91 7.55 35.65
C GLU A 324 -20.93 8.69 35.56
N GLN A 325 -20.48 9.94 35.59
CA GLN A 325 -21.35 11.11 35.48
C GLN A 325 -21.99 11.22 34.10
N LEU A 326 -21.25 10.92 33.03
CA LEU A 326 -21.80 10.89 31.67
C LEU A 326 -22.88 9.81 31.52
N ASN A 327 -22.64 8.60 32.03
CA ASN A 327 -23.63 7.52 32.01
C ASN A 327 -24.89 7.89 32.82
N ASN A 328 -24.73 8.49 34.00
CA ASN A 328 -25.85 8.93 34.84
C ASN A 328 -26.64 10.08 34.21
N ALA A 329 -25.95 11.06 33.62
CA ALA A 329 -26.57 12.18 32.93
C ALA A 329 -27.36 11.68 31.71
N GLN A 330 -26.82 10.73 30.95
CA GLN A 330 -27.51 10.13 29.80
C GLN A 330 -28.75 9.34 30.22
N ARG A 331 -28.67 8.55 31.31
CA ARG A 331 -29.85 7.87 31.88
C ARG A 331 -30.95 8.85 32.27
N ARG A 332 -30.60 9.96 32.93
CA ARG A 332 -31.55 11.02 33.32
C ARG A 332 -32.14 11.73 32.12
N PHE A 333 -31.32 12.11 31.14
CA PHE A 333 -31.78 12.77 29.91
C PHE A 333 -32.78 11.90 29.13
N VAL A 334 -32.48 10.62 29.01
CA VAL A 334 -33.34 9.63 28.34
C VAL A 334 -34.65 9.40 29.12
N GLN A 335 -34.63 9.43 30.45
CA GLN A 335 -35.83 9.35 31.30
C GLN A 335 -36.69 10.63 31.28
N GLN A 336 -36.07 11.80 31.11
CA GLN A 336 -36.76 13.10 31.13
C GLN A 336 -37.35 13.52 29.78
N ASN A 337 -36.76 13.07 28.66
CA ASN A 337 -37.18 13.45 27.30
C ASN A 337 -37.91 12.33 26.54
N SER A 338 -38.36 11.26 27.21
CA SER A 338 -39.03 10.11 26.58
C SER A 338 -40.51 10.35 26.24
N LEU A 339 -40.90 11.53 25.77
CA LEU A 339 -42.30 11.90 25.58
C LEU A 339 -43.04 11.05 24.51
N ASP A 340 -42.33 10.30 23.66
CA ASP A 340 -42.92 9.46 22.59
C ASP A 340 -42.48 7.99 22.57
N MET A 341 -41.63 7.50 23.50
CA MET A 341 -41.12 6.10 23.47
C MET A 341 -41.82 5.18 24.49
N PRO A 342 -42.25 3.96 24.11
CA PRO A 342 -42.77 2.97 25.07
C PRO A 342 -41.73 2.63 26.14
N GLU A 343 -42.15 2.55 27.41
CA GLU A 343 -41.27 2.26 28.55
C GLU A 343 -40.45 0.97 28.36
N GLY A 344 -41.03 -0.04 27.73
CA GLY A 344 -40.33 -1.28 27.38
C GLY A 344 -39.23 -1.11 26.33
N ALA A 345 -39.39 -0.18 25.36
CA ALA A 345 -38.37 0.12 24.36
C ALA A 345 -37.18 0.85 24.98
N LEU A 346 -37.48 1.80 25.88
CA LEU A 346 -36.49 2.56 26.63
C LEU A 346 -35.60 1.65 27.48
N LYS A 347 -36.24 0.74 28.22
CA LYS A 347 -35.54 -0.24 29.07
C LYS A 347 -34.60 -1.14 28.26
N GLN A 348 -35.05 -1.61 27.10
CA GLN A 348 -34.23 -2.43 26.20
C GLN A 348 -33.04 -1.68 25.62
N ILE A 349 -33.19 -0.39 25.25
CA ILE A 349 -32.06 0.43 24.77
C ILE A 349 -30.98 0.53 25.85
N LEU A 350 -31.38 0.78 27.09
CA LEU A 350 -30.47 0.90 28.23
C LEU A 350 -29.78 -0.44 28.57
N ASP A 351 -30.53 -1.54 28.54
CA ASP A 351 -30.00 -2.90 28.79
C ASP A 351 -28.96 -3.32 27.74
N ILE A 352 -29.21 -3.05 26.45
CA ILE A 352 -28.27 -3.36 25.37
C ILE A 352 -27.03 -2.43 25.47
N ALA A 353 -27.20 -1.17 25.89
CA ALA A 353 -26.09 -0.22 26.05
C ALA A 353 -25.14 -0.69 27.15
N GLU A 354 -25.68 -1.10 28.29
CA GLU A 354 -24.93 -1.61 29.43
C GLU A 354 -24.22 -2.93 29.09
N CYS A 355 -24.90 -3.83 28.37
CA CYS A 355 -24.29 -5.06 27.83
C CYS A 355 -23.09 -4.77 26.91
N TYR A 356 -23.21 -3.78 26.02
CA TYR A 356 -22.14 -3.41 25.09
C TYR A 356 -20.96 -2.74 25.79
N GLN A 357 -21.23 -1.87 26.77
CA GLN A 357 -20.22 -1.26 27.63
C GLN A 357 -19.41 -2.31 28.40
N LEU A 358 -20.09 -3.28 29.02
CA LEU A 358 -19.44 -4.39 29.73
C LEU A 358 -18.58 -5.25 28.79
N GLN A 359 -19.09 -5.57 27.60
CA GLN A 359 -18.32 -6.33 26.61
C GLN A 359 -17.04 -5.60 26.20
N ARG A 360 -17.09 -4.28 26.01
CA ARG A 360 -15.93 -3.45 25.67
C ARG A 360 -14.95 -3.37 26.82
N TYR A 361 -15.43 -3.13 28.04
CA TYR A 361 -14.64 -3.10 29.27
C TYR A 361 -13.81 -4.37 29.43
N TYR A 362 -14.43 -5.55 29.37
CA TYR A 362 -13.73 -6.83 29.52
C TYR A 362 -12.80 -7.18 28.35
N LYS A 363 -13.05 -6.63 27.14
CA LYS A 363 -12.15 -6.76 25.99
C LYS A 363 -10.88 -5.93 26.18
N ASP A 364 -11.02 -4.71 26.70
CA ASP A 364 -9.89 -3.82 26.99
C ASP A 364 -9.09 -4.33 28.19
N LEU A 365 -9.76 -4.87 29.21
CA LEU A 365 -9.13 -5.52 30.37
C LEU A 365 -8.35 -6.78 29.95
N LEU A 366 -8.88 -7.59 29.03
CA LEU A 366 -8.13 -8.69 28.41
C LEU A 366 -6.89 -8.21 27.65
N LYS A 367 -6.98 -7.07 26.95
CA LYS A 367 -5.85 -6.51 26.19
C LYS A 367 -4.74 -6.02 27.12
N ASN A 368 -5.08 -5.28 28.17
CA ASN A 368 -4.11 -4.75 29.13
C ASN A 368 -3.45 -5.88 29.93
N SER A 369 -4.23 -6.82 30.45
CA SER A 369 -3.68 -7.98 31.18
C SER A 369 -2.77 -8.88 30.32
N LEU A 370 -2.99 -8.95 29.01
CA LEU A 370 -2.07 -9.64 28.10
C LEU A 370 -0.79 -8.85 27.85
N ALA A 371 -0.87 -7.52 27.73
CA ALA A 371 0.31 -6.67 27.59
C ALA A 371 1.18 -6.70 28.86
N ASP A 372 0.56 -6.65 30.03
CA ASP A 372 1.27 -6.78 31.32
C ASP A 372 1.95 -8.15 31.44
N TYR A 373 1.25 -9.21 31.04
CA TYR A 373 1.82 -10.55 31.03
C TYR A 373 2.93 -10.71 29.98
N GLU A 374 2.82 -10.09 28.80
CA GLU A 374 3.87 -10.06 27.79
C GLU A 374 5.15 -9.41 28.33
N ASN A 375 5.01 -8.29 29.05
CA ASN A 375 6.12 -7.62 29.72
C ASN A 375 6.75 -8.51 30.80
N GLN A 376 5.93 -9.15 31.64
CA GLN A 376 6.42 -10.08 32.67
C GLN A 376 7.13 -11.30 32.05
N VAL A 377 6.57 -11.91 31.02
CA VAL A 377 7.17 -13.05 30.31
C VAL A 377 8.44 -12.61 29.59
N THR A 378 8.49 -11.37 29.11
CA THR A 378 9.68 -10.78 28.53
C THR A 378 10.78 -10.60 29.56
N GLU A 379 10.49 -10.04 30.73
CA GLU A 379 11.44 -9.91 31.84
C GLU A 379 11.88 -11.28 32.37
N GLN A 380 10.95 -12.23 32.49
CA GLN A 380 11.25 -13.63 32.84
C GLN A 380 12.13 -14.29 31.77
N TYR A 381 11.89 -14.04 30.49
CA TYR A 381 12.73 -14.53 29.41
C TYR A 381 14.13 -13.92 29.49
N GLU A 382 14.23 -12.61 29.70
CA GLU A 382 15.51 -11.91 29.80
C GLU A 382 16.32 -12.33 31.04
N THR A 383 15.66 -12.76 32.12
CA THR A 383 16.31 -13.27 33.33
C THR A 383 16.68 -14.76 33.24
N GLN A 384 15.77 -15.61 32.76
CA GLN A 384 15.99 -17.06 32.64
C GLN A 384 16.87 -17.42 31.43
N PHE A 385 16.74 -16.65 30.36
CA PHE A 385 17.42 -16.85 29.08
C PHE A 385 18.30 -15.65 28.71
N PHE A 386 18.87 -14.94 29.70
CA PHE A 386 19.82 -13.82 29.50
C PHE A 386 20.90 -14.16 28.46
N PHE A 387 21.33 -15.43 28.43
CA PHE A 387 22.33 -15.96 27.53
C PHE A 387 21.79 -16.22 26.10
N LEU A 388 20.50 -16.52 25.93
CA LEU A 388 19.84 -16.94 24.67
C LEU A 388 18.98 -15.84 24.04
N ASN A 389 19.52 -14.62 23.90
CA ASN A 389 18.79 -13.48 23.32
C ASN A 389 18.68 -13.54 21.78
N LYS A 390 18.11 -14.63 21.24
CA LYS A 390 17.72 -14.74 19.85
C LYS A 390 16.29 -14.22 19.65
N PRO A 391 16.05 -13.32 18.68
CA PRO A 391 14.74 -12.71 18.47
C PRO A 391 13.66 -13.74 18.07
N GLY A 392 14.01 -14.78 17.32
CA GLY A 392 13.08 -15.83 16.90
C GLY A 392 12.56 -16.69 18.06
N HIS A 393 13.47 -17.22 18.88
CA HIS A 393 13.11 -18.03 20.04
C HIS A 393 12.37 -17.21 21.11
N ARG A 394 12.81 -15.96 21.37
CA ARG A 394 12.09 -15.01 22.23
C ARG A 394 10.64 -14.84 21.80
N LYS A 395 10.42 -14.62 20.50
CA LYS A 395 9.07 -14.43 19.95
C LYS A 395 8.22 -15.70 20.11
N GLN A 396 8.74 -16.87 19.74
CA GLN A 396 8.01 -18.14 19.86
C GLN A 396 7.64 -18.45 21.33
N TYR A 397 8.58 -18.29 22.25
CA TYR A 397 8.35 -18.49 23.69
C TYR A 397 7.27 -17.55 24.23
N ILE A 398 7.36 -16.25 23.90
CA ILE A 398 6.37 -15.25 24.30
C ILE A 398 5.00 -15.58 23.70
N ASP A 399 4.94 -15.92 22.40
CA ASP A 399 3.69 -16.25 21.70
C ASP A 399 2.98 -17.47 22.29
N GLU A 400 3.72 -18.54 22.63
CA GLU A 400 3.15 -19.73 23.27
C GLU A 400 2.59 -19.43 24.66
N LYS A 401 3.34 -18.71 25.50
CA LYS A 401 2.89 -18.30 26.83
C LYS A 401 1.67 -17.38 26.74
N LEU A 402 1.68 -16.41 25.82
CA LEU A 402 0.54 -15.53 25.58
C LEU A 402 -0.69 -16.29 25.08
N LYS A 403 -0.52 -17.30 24.22
CA LYS A 403 -1.64 -18.11 23.70
C LYS A 403 -2.36 -18.86 24.82
N ILE A 404 -1.61 -19.48 25.73
CA ILE A 404 -2.17 -20.18 26.90
C ILE A 404 -2.85 -19.18 27.83
N ARG A 405 -2.17 -18.07 28.16
CA ARG A 405 -2.72 -17.05 29.07
C ARG A 405 -3.99 -16.40 28.52
N LYS A 406 -4.01 -16.06 27.23
CA LYS A 406 -5.17 -15.50 26.52
C LYS A 406 -6.38 -16.42 26.57
N LYS A 407 -6.20 -17.74 26.45
CA LYS A 407 -7.30 -18.70 26.57
C LYS A 407 -7.91 -18.67 27.97
N ASN A 408 -7.07 -18.66 29.01
CA ASN A 408 -7.51 -18.66 30.41
C ASN A 408 -8.17 -17.34 30.80
N LEU A 409 -7.52 -16.20 30.52
CA LEU A 409 -8.05 -14.87 30.82
C LEU A 409 -9.37 -14.60 30.09
N LYS A 410 -9.48 -15.03 28.83
CA LYS A 410 -10.73 -14.89 28.07
C LYS A 410 -11.89 -15.66 28.72
N TYR A 411 -11.63 -16.85 29.27
CA TYR A 411 -12.65 -17.62 29.98
C TYR A 411 -13.03 -16.96 31.31
N GLN A 412 -12.03 -16.51 32.07
CA GLN A 412 -12.23 -15.80 33.34
C GLN A 412 -13.05 -14.52 33.18
N TYR A 413 -12.63 -13.62 32.28
CA TYR A 413 -13.32 -12.35 32.03
C TYR A 413 -14.72 -12.54 31.44
N PHE A 414 -14.90 -13.58 30.62
CA PHE A 414 -16.22 -13.93 30.12
C PHE A 414 -17.17 -14.35 31.25
N ASN A 415 -16.70 -15.15 32.21
CA ASN A 415 -17.52 -15.55 33.36
C ASN A 415 -17.80 -14.39 34.32
N GLN A 416 -16.83 -13.51 34.55
CA GLN A 416 -17.01 -12.31 35.38
C GLN A 416 -18.02 -11.35 34.76
N MET A 417 -17.95 -11.14 33.44
CA MET A 417 -18.96 -10.37 32.70
C MET A 417 -20.37 -10.97 32.85
N ILE A 418 -20.51 -12.30 32.76
CA ILE A 418 -21.81 -12.97 32.97
C ILE A 418 -22.33 -12.78 34.39
N GLN A 419 -21.44 -12.80 35.39
CA GLN A 419 -21.81 -12.57 36.79
C GLN A 419 -22.25 -11.12 37.03
N GLU A 420 -21.56 -10.13 36.48
CA GLU A 420 -21.97 -8.72 36.54
C GLU A 420 -23.33 -8.49 35.87
N LEU A 421 -23.54 -9.07 34.68
CA LEU A 421 -24.84 -9.03 33.99
C LEU A 421 -25.97 -9.65 34.83
N ALA A 422 -25.65 -10.69 35.62
CA ALA A 422 -26.62 -11.32 36.52
C ALA A 422 -26.94 -10.43 37.73
N GLN A 423 -25.94 -9.76 38.30
CA GLN A 423 -26.10 -8.85 39.43
C GLN A 423 -26.92 -7.61 39.07
N GLN A 424 -26.78 -7.13 37.84
CA GLN A 424 -27.53 -5.97 37.32
C GLN A 424 -28.96 -6.31 36.87
N ASN A 425 -29.37 -7.60 36.97
CA ASN A 425 -30.71 -8.08 36.63
C ASN A 425 -31.14 -7.77 35.18
N ILE A 426 -30.17 -7.71 34.27
CA ILE A 426 -30.39 -7.39 32.86
C ILE A 426 -31.03 -8.61 32.16
N LEU A 427 -32.24 -8.42 31.63
CA LEU A 427 -33.07 -9.48 31.01
C LEU A 427 -32.35 -10.17 29.83
N ASP A 428 -31.45 -9.42 29.19
CA ASP A 428 -30.68 -9.79 28.01
C ASP A 428 -29.49 -10.73 28.27
N ARG A 429 -29.18 -11.06 29.53
CA ARG A 429 -28.15 -12.06 29.89
C ARG A 429 -28.41 -13.41 29.23
N ASN A 430 -29.66 -13.88 29.24
CA ASN A 430 -30.03 -15.17 28.66
C ASN A 430 -29.89 -15.16 27.13
N ILE A 431 -30.18 -14.03 26.49
CA ILE A 431 -30.02 -13.83 25.05
C ILE A 431 -28.52 -13.82 24.67
N PHE A 432 -27.68 -13.17 25.48
CA PHE A 432 -26.23 -13.19 25.28
C PHE A 432 -25.64 -14.61 25.45
N LEU A 433 -26.07 -15.35 26.48
CA LEU A 433 -25.67 -16.75 26.68
C LEU A 433 -26.11 -17.62 25.50
N GLU A 434 -27.37 -17.49 25.08
CA GLU A 434 -27.90 -18.21 23.92
C GLU A 434 -27.13 -17.87 22.65
N PHE A 435 -26.76 -16.61 22.43
CA PHE A 435 -25.92 -16.18 21.31
C PHE A 435 -24.55 -16.84 21.33
N THR A 436 -23.89 -16.91 22.50
CA THR A 436 -22.55 -17.50 22.61
C THR A 436 -22.58 -19.02 22.39
N GLU A 437 -23.63 -19.71 22.86
CA GLU A 437 -23.87 -21.11 22.56
C GLU A 437 -24.21 -21.33 21.09
N ASN A 438 -25.10 -20.52 20.53
CA ASN A 438 -25.48 -20.57 19.12
C ASN A 438 -24.29 -20.29 18.21
N LYS A 439 -23.32 -19.46 18.62
CA LYS A 439 -22.05 -19.24 17.91
C LYS A 439 -21.13 -20.47 17.93
N LYS A 440 -21.10 -21.22 19.05
CA LYS A 440 -20.38 -22.50 19.13
C LYS A 440 -21.07 -23.56 18.28
N LYS A 441 -22.41 -23.67 18.37
CA LYS A 441 -23.25 -24.55 17.54
C LYS A 441 -23.10 -24.21 16.05
N TYR A 442 -23.08 -22.93 15.68
CA TYR A 442 -22.84 -22.44 14.33
C TYR A 442 -21.51 -22.94 13.77
N LYS A 443 -20.40 -22.77 14.52
CA LYS A 443 -19.09 -23.26 14.06
C LYS A 443 -19.06 -24.78 13.86
N ARG A 444 -19.76 -25.55 14.70
CA ARG A 444 -19.90 -27.00 14.54
C ARG A 444 -20.75 -27.32 13.32
N LYS A 445 -21.91 -26.69 13.18
CA LYS A 445 -22.81 -26.83 12.02
C LYS A 445 -22.12 -26.45 10.71
N VAL A 446 -21.32 -25.38 10.64
CA VAL A 446 -20.54 -25.04 9.43
C VAL A 446 -19.56 -26.17 9.10
N LYS A 447 -18.83 -26.70 10.09
CA LYS A 447 -17.91 -27.84 9.86
C LYS A 447 -18.66 -29.11 9.43
N GLU A 448 -19.81 -29.40 10.04
CA GLU A 448 -20.66 -30.51 9.67
C GLU A 448 -21.27 -30.32 8.28
N PHE A 449 -21.65 -29.10 7.93
CA PHE A 449 -22.24 -28.74 6.65
C PHE A 449 -21.23 -28.83 5.50
N VAL A 450 -19.99 -28.37 5.74
CA VAL A 450 -18.85 -28.59 4.82
C VAL A 450 -18.57 -30.09 4.65
N LYS A 451 -18.71 -30.88 5.72
CA LYS A 451 -18.55 -32.34 5.65
C LYS A 451 -19.72 -33.04 4.95
N GLN A 452 -20.95 -32.54 5.09
CA GLN A 452 -22.18 -33.19 4.63
C GLN A 452 -22.57 -32.81 3.19
N LYS A 453 -22.21 -31.62 2.69
CA LYS A 453 -22.62 -31.16 1.36
C LYS A 453 -21.45 -31.01 0.38
N ASN A 454 -21.49 -31.89 -0.62
CA ASN A 454 -20.83 -31.83 -1.92
C ASN A 454 -19.34 -32.15 -1.93
N GLN A 455 -19.05 -33.41 -1.64
CA GLN A 455 -17.93 -34.09 -2.27
C GLN A 455 -18.29 -34.35 -3.74
N ARG A 456 -17.59 -33.72 -4.69
CA ARG A 456 -17.68 -34.04 -6.12
C ARG A 456 -16.47 -34.87 -6.54
N PRO A 457 -16.60 -35.78 -7.52
CA PRO A 457 -15.43 -36.46 -8.06
C PRO A 457 -14.44 -35.42 -8.62
N ASN A 458 -13.15 -35.62 -8.35
CA ASN A 458 -12.06 -34.78 -8.86
C ASN A 458 -11.86 -34.93 -10.37
N ILE A 459 -12.20 -36.12 -10.90
CA ILE A 459 -12.05 -36.49 -12.30
C ILE A 459 -13.38 -37.05 -12.79
N THR A 460 -13.87 -36.48 -13.89
CA THR A 460 -15.03 -36.95 -14.64
C THR A 460 -14.68 -36.87 -16.11
N PHE A 461 -14.70 -37.99 -16.82
CA PHE A 461 -14.53 -38.01 -18.26
C PHE A 461 -15.50 -39.00 -18.90
N VAL A 462 -15.79 -38.76 -20.16
CA VAL A 462 -16.83 -39.44 -20.91
C VAL A 462 -16.19 -40.32 -21.98
N ILE A 463 -16.64 -41.56 -22.07
CA ILE A 463 -16.22 -42.54 -23.08
C ILE A 463 -17.43 -42.81 -23.97
N THR A 464 -17.34 -42.59 -25.28
CA THR A 464 -18.45 -42.77 -26.22
C THR A 464 -18.35 -44.11 -26.95
N ARG A 465 -19.51 -44.66 -27.31
CA ARG A 465 -19.68 -45.90 -28.09
C ARG A 465 -20.71 -45.66 -29.18
N PHE A 466 -20.48 -46.16 -30.39
CA PHE A 466 -21.44 -46.05 -31.48
C PHE A 466 -22.64 -47.01 -31.31
N VAL A 467 -23.83 -46.55 -31.71
CA VAL A 467 -25.07 -47.33 -31.71
C VAL A 467 -25.37 -47.79 -33.14
N LEU A 468 -26.01 -48.95 -33.28
CA LEU A 468 -26.45 -49.47 -34.58
C LEU A 468 -27.87 -49.01 -34.92
N PRO A 469 -28.20 -48.82 -36.20
CA PRO A 469 -29.57 -48.52 -36.61
C PRO A 469 -30.51 -49.71 -36.31
N PRO A 470 -31.80 -49.46 -36.02
CA PRO A 470 -32.46 -48.14 -35.98
C PRO A 470 -32.03 -47.29 -34.77
N TYR A 471 -31.73 -46.02 -35.01
CA TYR A 471 -31.28 -45.11 -33.95
C TYR A 471 -32.46 -44.66 -33.08
N PRO A 472 -32.28 -44.56 -31.75
CA PRO A 472 -33.27 -43.93 -30.89
C PRO A 472 -33.41 -42.44 -31.26
N ILE A 473 -34.65 -41.94 -31.26
CA ILE A 473 -34.96 -40.53 -31.47
C ILE A 473 -35.19 -39.87 -30.11
N ILE A 474 -34.48 -38.77 -29.84
CA ILE A 474 -34.71 -37.93 -28.66
C ILE A 474 -35.13 -36.53 -29.12
N GLN A 475 -36.09 -35.94 -28.42
CA GLN A 475 -36.50 -34.55 -28.60
C GLN A 475 -35.80 -33.67 -27.56
N GLU A 476 -34.89 -32.81 -28.02
CA GLU A 476 -34.26 -31.76 -27.20
C GLU A 476 -34.87 -30.40 -27.56
N GLY A 477 -35.80 -29.93 -26.72
CA GLY A 477 -36.55 -28.70 -26.98
C GLY A 477 -37.44 -28.80 -28.23
N ASN A 478 -37.17 -27.98 -29.23
CA ASN A 478 -37.90 -27.96 -30.51
C ASN A 478 -37.20 -28.77 -31.61
N LYS A 479 -36.16 -29.56 -31.29
CA LYS A 479 -35.39 -30.34 -32.26
C LYS A 479 -35.42 -31.83 -31.97
N PHE A 480 -35.55 -32.63 -33.03
CA PHE A 480 -35.39 -34.09 -32.99
C PHE A 480 -33.99 -34.48 -33.44
N GLN A 481 -33.34 -35.37 -32.69
CA GLN A 481 -32.00 -35.87 -33.01
C GLN A 481 -31.90 -37.38 -32.81
N PHE A 482 -31.02 -38.01 -33.60
CA PHE A 482 -30.67 -39.40 -33.44
C PHE A 482 -29.57 -39.59 -32.40
N VAL A 483 -29.77 -40.56 -31.51
CA VAL A 483 -28.73 -41.01 -30.59
C VAL A 483 -27.80 -41.98 -31.32
N LYS A 484 -26.79 -41.41 -31.99
CA LYS A 484 -25.76 -42.20 -32.69
C LYS A 484 -24.67 -42.71 -31.75
N GLU A 485 -24.51 -42.07 -30.60
CA GLU A 485 -23.48 -42.38 -29.62
C GLU A 485 -24.09 -42.50 -28.22
N VAL A 486 -23.63 -43.50 -27.47
CA VAL A 486 -23.92 -43.66 -26.04
C VAL A 486 -22.67 -43.30 -25.26
N SER A 487 -22.80 -42.33 -24.36
CA SER A 487 -21.74 -41.87 -23.47
C SER A 487 -21.77 -42.61 -22.13
N TYR A 488 -20.62 -43.16 -21.73
CA TYR A 488 -20.37 -43.71 -20.40
C TYR A 488 -19.56 -42.70 -19.58
N GLU A 489 -20.09 -42.27 -18.45
CA GLU A 489 -19.38 -41.40 -17.52
C GLU A 489 -18.53 -42.22 -16.55
N VAL A 490 -17.21 -41.98 -16.54
CA VAL A 490 -16.31 -42.55 -15.55
C VAL A 490 -15.92 -41.47 -14.55
N THR A 491 -16.13 -41.76 -13.26
CA THR A 491 -15.89 -40.80 -12.18
C THR A 491 -14.90 -41.35 -11.15
N SER A 492 -14.05 -40.48 -10.58
CA SER A 492 -13.11 -40.83 -9.50
C SER A 492 -13.78 -41.06 -8.13
N ARG A 493 -15.11 -41.28 -8.11
CA ARG A 493 -15.90 -41.45 -6.89
C ARG A 493 -15.61 -42.77 -6.18
N TYR A 494 -15.23 -43.79 -6.94
CA TYR A 494 -15.00 -45.15 -6.46
C TYR A 494 -13.52 -45.51 -6.58
N TYR A 495 -13.05 -46.41 -5.71
CA TYR A 495 -11.75 -47.06 -5.90
C TYR A 495 -11.80 -47.95 -7.13
N GLY A 496 -10.72 -48.04 -7.90
CA GLY A 496 -10.69 -48.87 -9.11
C GLY A 496 -11.21 -48.18 -10.36
N TRP A 497 -11.42 -46.85 -10.35
CA TRP A 497 -12.04 -46.15 -11.48
C TRP A 497 -11.21 -46.24 -12.78
N LYS A 498 -9.88 -46.37 -12.70
CA LYS A 498 -9.03 -46.59 -13.88
C LYS A 498 -9.25 -47.98 -14.49
N LEU A 499 -9.39 -49.01 -13.65
CA LEU A 499 -9.75 -50.36 -14.11
C LEU A 499 -11.14 -50.38 -14.74
N ASN A 500 -12.10 -49.69 -14.14
CA ASN A 500 -13.44 -49.53 -14.74
C ASN A 500 -13.37 -48.84 -16.10
N SER A 501 -12.54 -47.80 -16.23
CA SER A 501 -12.32 -47.14 -17.52
C SER A 501 -11.76 -48.09 -18.57
N LEU A 502 -10.77 -48.93 -18.21
CA LEU A 502 -10.18 -49.91 -19.11
C LEU A 502 -11.21 -50.95 -19.56
N CYS A 503 -12.06 -51.43 -18.65
CA CYS A 503 -13.15 -52.34 -18.98
C CYS A 503 -14.14 -51.69 -19.95
N ILE A 504 -14.53 -50.44 -19.71
CA ILE A 504 -15.44 -49.71 -20.60
C ILE A 504 -14.79 -49.52 -21.97
N ILE A 505 -13.52 -49.10 -22.05
CA ILE A 505 -12.78 -48.92 -23.31
C ILE A 505 -12.72 -50.23 -24.09
N TYR A 506 -12.39 -51.33 -23.42
CA TYR A 506 -12.34 -52.65 -24.02
C TYR A 506 -13.70 -53.05 -24.64
N LEU A 507 -14.79 -52.86 -23.88
CA LEU A 507 -16.16 -53.13 -24.36
C LEU A 507 -16.57 -52.19 -25.50
N THR A 508 -16.19 -50.91 -25.44
CA THR A 508 -16.48 -49.95 -26.52
C THR A 508 -15.75 -50.32 -27.80
N LEU A 509 -14.47 -50.70 -27.74
CA LEU A 509 -13.69 -51.10 -28.93
C LEU A 509 -14.29 -52.32 -29.63
N ILE A 510 -14.76 -53.32 -28.86
CA ILE A 510 -15.45 -54.49 -29.42
C ILE A 510 -16.76 -54.05 -30.10
N SER A 511 -17.58 -53.25 -29.42
CA SER A 511 -18.84 -52.77 -29.98
C SER A 511 -18.65 -51.88 -31.21
N ASP A 512 -17.65 -51.01 -31.21
CA ASP A 512 -17.35 -50.11 -32.32
C ASP A 512 -16.78 -50.88 -33.51
N SER A 513 -16.01 -51.95 -33.27
CA SER A 513 -15.57 -52.85 -34.34
C SER A 513 -16.75 -53.54 -35.04
N TYR A 514 -17.79 -53.91 -34.28
CA TYR A 514 -19.02 -54.45 -34.84
C TYR A 514 -19.78 -53.38 -35.65
N TYR A 515 -19.88 -52.16 -35.12
CA TYR A 515 -20.49 -51.03 -35.83
C TYR A 515 -19.79 -50.75 -37.17
N ILE A 516 -18.45 -50.68 -37.16
CA ILE A 516 -17.64 -50.46 -38.37
C ILE A 516 -17.87 -51.59 -39.38
N PHE A 517 -17.88 -52.84 -38.94
CA PHE A 517 -18.15 -53.98 -39.82
C PHE A 517 -19.56 -53.92 -40.42
N TYR A 518 -20.59 -53.61 -39.62
CA TYR A 518 -21.95 -53.48 -40.12
C TYR A 518 -22.07 -52.33 -41.13
N GLN A 519 -21.58 -51.14 -40.78
CA GLN A 519 -21.77 -49.93 -41.57
C GLN A 519 -20.96 -49.94 -42.87
N LEU A 520 -19.71 -50.42 -42.83
CA LEU A 520 -18.82 -50.42 -44.00
C LEU A 520 -18.78 -51.77 -44.70
N GLY A 521 -18.71 -52.86 -43.94
CA GLY A 521 -18.57 -54.23 -44.46
C GLY A 521 -19.87 -54.84 -44.95
N ILE A 522 -21.03 -54.43 -44.43
CA ILE A 522 -22.34 -54.94 -44.89
C ILE A 522 -23.10 -53.85 -45.67
N MET A 523 -23.35 -52.70 -45.06
CA MET A 523 -24.20 -51.63 -45.62
C MET A 523 -23.43 -50.54 -46.40
N GLY A 524 -22.12 -50.69 -46.57
CA GLY A 524 -21.28 -49.73 -47.29
C GLY A 524 -21.33 -49.89 -48.81
N SER A 525 -20.73 -48.93 -49.53
CA SER A 525 -20.56 -49.00 -51.00
C SER A 525 -19.64 -50.13 -51.45
N PHE A 526 -18.73 -50.55 -50.57
CA PHE A 526 -17.91 -51.76 -50.73
C PHE A 526 -18.36 -52.88 -49.79
N GLY A 527 -19.61 -52.84 -49.33
CA GLY A 527 -20.18 -53.84 -48.43
C GLY A 527 -20.90 -54.95 -49.18
N LEU A 528 -21.15 -56.07 -48.47
CA LEU A 528 -21.82 -57.24 -49.04
C LEU A 528 -23.19 -56.91 -49.67
N ASN A 529 -23.92 -55.94 -49.11
CA ASN A 529 -25.22 -55.58 -49.63
C ASN A 529 -25.14 -54.93 -51.03
N ALA A 530 -24.05 -54.22 -51.35
CA ALA A 530 -23.82 -53.65 -52.69
C ALA A 530 -23.56 -54.72 -53.76
N LEU A 531 -23.09 -55.90 -53.36
CA LEU A 531 -22.89 -57.06 -54.23
C LEU A 531 -24.22 -57.79 -54.51
N PHE A 532 -25.02 -58.03 -53.48
CA PHE A 532 -26.21 -58.87 -53.60
C PHE A 532 -27.51 -58.12 -53.91
N SER A 533 -27.61 -56.83 -53.59
CA SER A 533 -28.83 -56.07 -53.85
C SER A 533 -28.97 -55.68 -55.33
N ILE A 534 -30.18 -55.84 -55.87
CA ILE A 534 -30.49 -55.46 -57.26
C ILE A 534 -30.79 -53.97 -57.37
N LYS A 535 -31.47 -53.40 -56.37
CA LYS A 535 -31.85 -52.00 -56.30
C LYS A 535 -30.86 -51.22 -55.42
N PRO A 536 -30.59 -49.94 -55.73
CA PRO A 536 -29.81 -49.09 -54.83
C PRO A 536 -30.53 -48.98 -53.48
N PHE A 537 -29.76 -48.90 -52.40
CA PHE A 537 -30.25 -48.88 -51.02
C PHE A 537 -29.57 -47.77 -50.24
N TYR A 538 -30.11 -47.39 -49.09
CA TYR A 538 -29.51 -46.34 -48.27
C TYR A 538 -28.66 -46.93 -47.16
N ASN A 539 -27.44 -46.40 -46.98
CA ASN A 539 -26.49 -46.91 -45.98
C ASN A 539 -26.78 -46.45 -44.55
N ASN A 540 -27.54 -45.37 -44.39
CA ASN A 540 -27.74 -44.72 -43.10
C ASN A 540 -29.04 -43.90 -43.10
N GLN A 541 -29.45 -43.47 -41.91
CA GLN A 541 -30.63 -42.66 -41.67
C GLN A 541 -30.22 -41.27 -41.14
N ARG A 542 -30.91 -40.24 -41.61
CA ARG A 542 -30.94 -38.87 -41.07
C ARG A 542 -32.33 -38.55 -40.55
N ILE A 543 -32.43 -37.57 -39.67
CA ILE A 543 -33.70 -37.09 -39.13
C ILE A 543 -33.85 -35.63 -39.49
N ASN A 544 -35.05 -35.23 -39.90
CA ASN A 544 -35.37 -33.82 -40.04
C ASN A 544 -35.49 -33.21 -38.65
N GLU A 545 -34.58 -32.31 -38.30
CA GLU A 545 -34.50 -31.71 -36.96
C GLU A 545 -35.82 -31.05 -36.53
N LEU A 546 -36.63 -30.54 -37.47
CA LEU A 546 -37.87 -29.80 -37.18
C LEU A 546 -39.12 -30.69 -37.14
N THR A 547 -39.23 -31.68 -38.04
CA THR A 547 -40.43 -32.52 -38.16
C THR A 547 -40.31 -33.86 -37.45
N GLY A 548 -39.10 -34.31 -37.13
CA GLY A 548 -38.85 -35.63 -36.54
C GLY A 548 -38.98 -36.79 -37.54
N GLU A 549 -39.22 -36.50 -38.82
CA GLU A 549 -39.31 -37.51 -39.87
C GLU A 549 -37.92 -38.10 -40.19
N VAL A 550 -37.85 -39.42 -40.27
CA VAL A 550 -36.65 -40.15 -40.64
C VAL A 550 -36.48 -40.13 -42.16
N ILE A 551 -35.41 -39.49 -42.62
CA ILE A 551 -35.00 -39.36 -44.02
C ILE A 551 -33.84 -40.31 -44.27
N GLU A 552 -33.80 -40.96 -45.42
CA GLU A 552 -32.69 -41.82 -45.82
C GLU A 552 -31.46 -40.97 -46.22
N ASP A 553 -30.25 -41.33 -45.76
CA ASP A 553 -29.06 -40.46 -45.84
C ASP A 553 -28.33 -40.54 -47.20
N GLN A 554 -27.54 -41.59 -47.40
CA GLN A 554 -26.73 -41.74 -48.61
C GLN A 554 -27.17 -42.96 -49.41
N LEU A 555 -27.55 -42.71 -50.66
CA LEU A 555 -27.90 -43.75 -51.61
C LEU A 555 -26.64 -44.46 -52.10
N VAL A 556 -26.52 -45.75 -51.76
CA VAL A 556 -25.47 -46.63 -52.22
C VAL A 556 -25.91 -47.34 -53.50
N GLN A 557 -25.06 -47.23 -54.53
CA GLN A 557 -25.25 -47.95 -55.78
C GLN A 557 -24.76 -49.40 -55.63
N THR A 558 -25.56 -50.33 -56.16
CA THR A 558 -25.20 -51.74 -56.25
C THR A 558 -24.51 -52.02 -57.58
N ILE A 559 -23.95 -53.20 -57.77
CA ILE A 559 -23.37 -53.60 -59.06
C ILE A 559 -24.42 -53.51 -60.17
N CYS A 560 -25.63 -54.02 -59.92
CA CYS A 560 -26.73 -53.99 -60.87
C CYS A 560 -27.18 -52.56 -61.20
N SER A 561 -27.28 -51.69 -60.19
CA SER A 561 -27.66 -50.29 -60.43
C SER A 561 -26.54 -49.50 -61.11
N THR A 562 -25.28 -49.76 -60.76
CA THR A 562 -24.09 -49.17 -61.40
C THR A 562 -24.01 -49.57 -62.87
N LEU A 563 -24.25 -50.84 -63.19
CA LEU A 563 -24.27 -51.32 -64.58
C LEU A 563 -25.42 -50.69 -65.38
N ASN A 564 -26.60 -50.53 -64.78
CA ASN A 564 -27.72 -49.81 -65.40
C ASN A 564 -27.40 -48.31 -65.60
N LEU A 565 -26.68 -47.69 -64.67
CA LEU A 565 -26.19 -46.31 -64.81
C LEU A 565 -25.17 -46.19 -65.93
N VAL A 566 -24.24 -47.14 -66.05
CA VAL A 566 -23.29 -47.19 -67.17
C VAL A 566 -24.06 -47.32 -68.49
N TYR A 567 -25.03 -48.24 -68.58
CA TYR A 567 -25.85 -48.42 -69.78
C TYR A 567 -26.66 -47.17 -70.15
N LYS A 568 -27.32 -46.53 -69.18
CA LYS A 568 -28.02 -45.25 -69.40
C LYS A 568 -27.06 -44.14 -69.81
N GLY A 569 -25.89 -44.07 -69.17
CA GLY A 569 -24.82 -43.11 -69.50
C GLY A 569 -24.28 -43.30 -70.91
N MET A 570 -24.15 -44.55 -71.38
CA MET A 570 -23.81 -44.85 -72.78
C MET A 570 -24.88 -44.30 -73.74
N ARG A 571 -26.16 -44.60 -73.48
CA ARG A 571 -27.28 -44.11 -74.30
C ARG A 571 -27.34 -42.58 -74.34
N GLN A 572 -27.20 -41.93 -73.18
CA GLN A 572 -27.20 -40.47 -73.08
C GLN A 572 -25.98 -39.85 -73.76
N SER A 573 -24.79 -40.44 -73.65
CA SER A 573 -23.58 -39.95 -74.33
C SER A 573 -23.76 -39.99 -75.85
N ARG A 574 -24.36 -41.07 -76.36
CA ARG A 574 -24.70 -41.21 -77.79
C ARG A 574 -25.72 -40.15 -78.22
N GLN A 575 -26.82 -39.99 -77.48
CA GLN A 575 -27.84 -38.99 -77.79
C GLN A 575 -27.29 -37.57 -77.77
N LYS A 576 -26.56 -37.19 -76.72
CA LYS A 576 -25.91 -35.87 -76.62
C LYS A 576 -24.94 -35.63 -77.77
N PHE A 577 -24.16 -36.64 -78.15
CA PHE A 577 -23.24 -36.51 -79.29
C PHE A 577 -23.97 -36.28 -80.61
N GLU A 578 -25.09 -36.97 -80.86
CA GLU A 578 -25.85 -36.78 -82.10
C GLU A 578 -26.60 -35.43 -82.12
N GLU A 579 -27.08 -34.97 -80.96
CA GLU A 579 -27.80 -33.69 -80.76
C GLU A 579 -26.90 -32.44 -80.86
N LEU A 580 -25.59 -32.56 -80.59
CA LEU A 580 -24.65 -31.44 -80.71
C LEU A 580 -24.51 -30.97 -82.16
N GLU A 581 -24.51 -29.67 -82.42
CA GLU A 581 -24.28 -29.11 -83.76
C GLU A 581 -22.85 -29.39 -84.25
N ASP A 582 -22.70 -29.65 -85.56
CA ASP A 582 -21.40 -30.02 -86.17
C ASP A 582 -20.51 -28.78 -86.33
N SER A 583 -19.80 -28.43 -85.25
CA SER A 583 -18.93 -27.25 -85.15
C SER A 583 -17.43 -27.62 -85.05
N GLY A 584 -17.09 -28.90 -85.17
CA GLY A 584 -15.74 -29.41 -84.93
C GLY A 584 -14.79 -29.33 -86.13
N LEU A 585 -13.49 -29.18 -85.86
CA LEU A 585 -12.41 -29.09 -86.87
C LEU A 585 -12.31 -30.32 -87.79
N PHE A 586 -12.59 -31.50 -87.26
CA PHE A 586 -12.78 -32.74 -88.00
C PHE A 586 -14.27 -33.07 -87.87
N GLY A 587 -15.05 -32.93 -88.93
CA GLY A 587 -16.52 -33.07 -88.87
C GLY A 587 -17.00 -34.39 -88.25
N LYS A 588 -18.31 -34.50 -87.98
CA LYS A 588 -18.92 -35.62 -87.21
C LYS A 588 -18.50 -37.04 -87.61
N GLY A 589 -18.04 -37.29 -88.84
CA GLY A 589 -17.58 -38.61 -89.31
C GLY A 589 -16.44 -39.22 -88.47
N CYS A 590 -15.34 -38.49 -88.27
CA CYS A 590 -14.21 -38.98 -87.45
C CYS A 590 -14.56 -39.01 -85.96
N GLN A 591 -15.32 -38.02 -85.49
CA GLN A 591 -15.75 -37.94 -84.08
C GLN A 591 -16.71 -39.07 -83.70
N ARG A 592 -17.53 -39.59 -84.63
CA ARG A 592 -18.39 -40.77 -84.40
C ARG A 592 -17.58 -42.00 -84.02
N ILE A 593 -16.41 -42.21 -84.63
CA ILE A 593 -15.53 -43.35 -84.33
C ILE A 593 -14.96 -43.21 -82.93
N TYR A 594 -14.48 -42.02 -82.57
CA TYR A 594 -13.97 -41.75 -81.22
C TYR A 594 -15.06 -41.91 -80.16
N ASN A 595 -16.26 -41.36 -80.38
CA ASN A 595 -17.39 -41.55 -79.47
C ASN A 595 -17.81 -43.03 -79.37
N LEU A 596 -17.71 -43.81 -80.46
CA LEU A 596 -17.97 -45.25 -80.43
C LEU A 596 -16.91 -46.00 -79.61
N LEU A 597 -15.63 -45.65 -79.75
CA LEU A 597 -14.55 -46.17 -78.92
C LEU A 597 -14.73 -45.79 -77.44
N GLU A 598 -15.02 -44.53 -77.14
CA GLU A 598 -15.25 -44.08 -75.76
C GLU A 598 -16.45 -44.80 -75.12
N VAL A 599 -17.58 -44.91 -75.83
CA VAL A 599 -18.81 -45.50 -75.29
C VAL A 599 -18.68 -47.02 -75.13
N TYR A 600 -18.17 -47.74 -76.12
CA TYR A 600 -18.16 -49.21 -76.09
C TYR A 600 -16.85 -49.82 -75.59
N VAL A 601 -15.70 -49.18 -75.81
CA VAL A 601 -14.43 -49.67 -75.27
C VAL A 601 -14.19 -49.11 -73.87
N VAL A 602 -14.24 -47.79 -73.68
CA VAL A 602 -13.93 -47.22 -72.36
C VAL A 602 -15.08 -47.44 -71.37
N ARG A 603 -16.30 -47.00 -71.68
CA ARG A 603 -17.41 -47.06 -70.71
C ARG A 603 -18.01 -48.45 -70.57
N PHE A 604 -18.22 -49.20 -71.66
CA PHE A 604 -18.78 -50.55 -71.54
C PHE A 604 -17.72 -51.58 -71.11
N LEU A 605 -16.63 -51.75 -71.86
CA LEU A 605 -15.64 -52.79 -71.57
C LEU A 605 -14.84 -52.48 -70.29
N PHE A 606 -14.21 -51.31 -70.15
CA PHE A 606 -13.40 -51.02 -68.97
C PHE A 606 -14.23 -50.68 -67.72
N VAL A 607 -15.23 -49.80 -67.82
CA VAL A 607 -16.04 -49.41 -66.64
C VAL A 607 -17.14 -50.43 -66.33
N GLY A 608 -17.95 -50.81 -67.33
CA GLY A 608 -19.06 -51.74 -67.14
C GLY A 608 -18.62 -53.18 -66.85
N VAL A 609 -17.75 -53.75 -67.70
CA VAL A 609 -17.35 -55.16 -67.57
C VAL A 609 -16.18 -55.30 -66.58
N PHE A 610 -15.04 -54.65 -66.82
CA PHE A 610 -13.85 -54.87 -65.99
C PHE A 610 -14.01 -54.29 -64.57
N TYR A 611 -14.37 -53.02 -64.43
CA TYR A 611 -14.50 -52.40 -63.11
C TYR A 611 -15.74 -52.93 -62.35
N THR A 612 -16.94 -52.81 -62.91
CA THR A 612 -18.18 -53.12 -62.18
C THR A 612 -18.45 -54.62 -62.01
N LEU A 613 -18.12 -55.49 -62.99
CA LEU A 613 -18.39 -56.93 -62.89
C LEU A 613 -17.22 -57.78 -62.38
N ILE A 614 -15.97 -57.28 -62.41
CA ILE A 614 -14.80 -58.05 -61.97
C ILE A 614 -14.14 -57.39 -60.74
N LEU A 615 -13.65 -56.16 -60.88
CA LEU A 615 -12.84 -55.52 -59.83
C LEU A 615 -13.67 -55.17 -58.58
N GLN A 616 -14.84 -54.55 -58.76
CA GLN A 616 -15.70 -54.10 -57.65
C GLN A 616 -16.19 -55.28 -56.77
N PRO A 617 -16.67 -56.42 -57.31
CA PRO A 617 -16.97 -57.61 -56.50
C PRO A 617 -15.77 -58.14 -55.71
N MET A 618 -14.59 -58.20 -56.34
CA MET A 618 -13.36 -58.65 -55.66
C MET A 618 -13.01 -57.72 -54.50
N LEU A 619 -13.10 -56.40 -54.71
CA LEU A 619 -12.87 -55.41 -53.66
C LEU A 619 -13.91 -55.50 -52.53
N ILE A 620 -15.20 -55.70 -52.86
CA ILE A 620 -16.26 -55.88 -51.86
C ILE A 620 -15.96 -57.12 -51.01
N LEU A 621 -15.71 -58.27 -51.63
CA LEU A 621 -15.44 -59.51 -50.91
C LEU A 621 -14.19 -59.40 -50.03
N PHE A 622 -13.11 -58.84 -50.58
CA PHE A 622 -11.87 -58.63 -49.83
C PHE A 622 -12.08 -57.68 -48.64
N PHE A 623 -12.72 -56.53 -48.86
CA PHE A 623 -12.90 -55.50 -47.84
C PHE A 623 -13.87 -55.96 -46.74
N SER A 624 -14.99 -56.58 -47.11
CA SER A 624 -15.93 -57.18 -46.15
C SER A 624 -15.29 -58.33 -45.36
N ALA A 625 -14.51 -59.20 -46.01
CA ALA A 625 -13.80 -60.28 -45.31
C ALA A 625 -12.73 -59.75 -44.34
N PHE A 626 -11.99 -58.70 -44.74
CA PHE A 626 -11.02 -58.03 -43.89
C PHE A 626 -11.67 -57.39 -42.65
N LEU A 627 -12.78 -56.66 -42.83
CA LEU A 627 -13.51 -56.06 -41.71
C LEU A 627 -14.16 -57.12 -40.81
N PHE A 628 -14.65 -58.22 -41.37
CA PHE A 628 -15.16 -59.35 -40.59
C PHE A 628 -14.07 -60.01 -39.75
N PHE A 629 -12.88 -60.20 -40.33
CA PHE A 629 -11.72 -60.69 -39.61
C PHE A 629 -11.30 -59.76 -38.48
N LEU A 630 -11.26 -58.44 -38.72
CA LEU A 630 -11.00 -57.45 -37.67
C LEU A 630 -12.06 -57.48 -36.55
N PHE A 631 -13.34 -57.68 -36.90
CA PHE A 631 -14.41 -57.82 -35.93
C PHE A 631 -14.29 -59.09 -35.08
N ILE A 632 -14.06 -60.26 -35.69
CA ILE A 632 -13.88 -61.52 -34.93
C ILE A 632 -12.65 -61.45 -34.01
N THR A 633 -11.57 -60.86 -34.51
CA THR A 633 -10.33 -60.71 -33.73
C THR A 633 -10.37 -59.53 -32.75
N SER A 634 -11.49 -58.78 -32.67
CA SER A 634 -11.65 -57.62 -31.78
C SER A 634 -11.38 -57.92 -30.31
N PHE A 635 -11.81 -59.06 -29.80
CA PHE A 635 -11.54 -59.46 -28.41
C PHE A 635 -10.03 -59.52 -28.09
N ILE A 636 -9.21 -59.88 -29.07
CA ILE A 636 -7.76 -60.00 -28.90
C ILE A 636 -7.11 -58.62 -29.04
N TRP A 637 -7.31 -57.93 -30.16
CA TRP A 637 -6.61 -56.66 -30.39
C TRP A 637 -7.13 -55.53 -29.49
N ALA A 638 -8.43 -55.52 -29.11
CA ALA A 638 -8.97 -54.53 -28.18
C ALA A 638 -8.33 -54.65 -26.78
N PHE A 639 -8.03 -55.87 -26.34
CA PHE A 639 -7.28 -56.10 -25.10
C PHE A 639 -5.88 -55.48 -25.19
N PHE A 640 -5.13 -55.75 -26.27
CA PHE A 640 -3.81 -55.17 -26.48
C PHE A 640 -3.83 -53.65 -26.58
N VAL A 641 -4.81 -53.07 -27.26
CA VAL A 641 -4.97 -51.60 -27.35
C VAL A 641 -5.29 -50.99 -25.98
N ALA A 642 -6.16 -51.62 -25.18
CA ALA A 642 -6.46 -51.16 -23.83
C ALA A 642 -5.23 -51.22 -22.90
N VAL A 643 -4.46 -52.31 -22.96
CA VAL A 643 -3.22 -52.47 -22.20
C VAL A 643 -2.15 -51.47 -22.66
N LEU A 644 -1.99 -51.29 -23.98
CA LEU A 644 -1.06 -50.31 -24.54
C LEU A 644 -1.42 -48.90 -24.07
N ARG A 645 -2.70 -48.55 -24.09
CA ARG A 645 -3.18 -47.27 -23.54
C ARG A 645 -2.84 -47.13 -22.06
N LEU A 646 -3.05 -48.16 -21.24
CA LEU A 646 -2.63 -48.14 -19.82
C LEU A 646 -1.12 -47.87 -19.68
N MET A 647 -0.29 -48.55 -20.49
CA MET A 647 1.16 -48.35 -20.48
C MET A 647 1.55 -46.92 -20.88
N ILE A 648 0.92 -46.36 -21.91
CA ILE A 648 1.13 -44.96 -22.32
C ILE A 648 0.71 -44.00 -21.21
N CYS A 649 -0.45 -44.23 -20.57
CA CYS A 649 -0.93 -43.43 -19.45
C CYS A 649 0.02 -43.49 -18.25
N LEU A 650 0.69 -44.61 -18.02
CA LEU A 650 1.57 -44.81 -16.87
C LEU A 650 3.00 -44.29 -17.11
N LEU A 651 3.51 -44.42 -18.34
CA LEU A 651 4.90 -44.12 -18.67
C LEU A 651 5.09 -42.76 -19.34
N ILE A 652 4.16 -42.32 -20.20
CA ILE A 652 4.34 -41.15 -21.07
C ILE A 652 3.43 -40.00 -20.62
N TYR A 653 2.12 -40.17 -20.76
CA TYR A 653 1.14 -39.12 -20.56
C TYR A 653 -0.19 -39.68 -20.07
N ASP A 654 -0.59 -39.33 -18.84
CA ASP A 654 -1.84 -39.78 -18.24
C ASP A 654 -3.03 -38.95 -18.75
N PHE A 655 -3.61 -39.38 -19.87
CA PHE A 655 -4.76 -38.75 -20.51
C PHE A 655 -5.99 -38.63 -19.58
N GLU A 656 -6.10 -39.52 -18.59
CA GLU A 656 -7.27 -39.57 -17.70
C GLU A 656 -7.13 -38.59 -16.52
N THR A 657 -5.91 -38.37 -16.03
CA THR A 657 -5.66 -37.38 -14.98
C THR A 657 -5.40 -35.97 -15.50
N ALA A 658 -5.20 -35.79 -16.81
CA ALA A 658 -5.11 -34.48 -17.47
C ALA A 658 -6.38 -33.61 -17.31
N PHE A 659 -7.55 -34.23 -17.13
CA PHE A 659 -8.85 -33.55 -16.94
C PHE A 659 -9.14 -33.16 -15.48
N ARG A 660 -8.11 -33.10 -14.61
CA ARG A 660 -8.25 -32.74 -13.20
C ARG A 660 -8.66 -31.26 -13.05
N ILE A 661 -9.68 -30.99 -12.24
CA ILE A 661 -10.30 -29.65 -12.08
C ILE A 661 -9.53 -28.74 -11.07
N GLU A 662 -8.56 -29.28 -10.33
CA GLU A 662 -7.68 -28.63 -9.33
C GLU A 662 -8.32 -27.74 -8.23
N PHE A 663 -8.14 -28.16 -6.97
CA PHE A 663 -7.96 -27.24 -5.84
C PHE A 663 -6.74 -27.68 -5.01
N LYS A 664 -5.63 -26.94 -5.17
CA LYS A 664 -4.45 -26.72 -4.30
C LYS A 664 -3.75 -27.84 -3.49
N GLU A 665 -4.34 -28.99 -3.17
CA GLU A 665 -3.70 -29.96 -2.25
C GLU A 665 -3.05 -31.17 -2.95
N LEU A 666 -3.36 -31.42 -4.23
CA LEU A 666 -2.94 -32.60 -4.99
C LEU A 666 -2.27 -32.25 -6.33
N SER A 667 -1.54 -31.13 -6.40
CA SER A 667 -0.74 -30.66 -7.55
C SER A 667 0.46 -31.55 -7.91
N TYR A 668 0.51 -32.76 -7.37
CA TYR A 668 1.71 -33.61 -7.32
C TYR A 668 1.64 -34.85 -8.23
N ILE A 669 0.54 -35.05 -8.96
CA ILE A 669 0.49 -36.04 -10.04
C ILE A 669 0.70 -35.26 -11.32
N HIS A 670 1.94 -35.22 -11.78
CA HIS A 670 2.25 -34.64 -13.07
C HIS A 670 1.75 -35.58 -14.17
N PHE A 671 1.01 -35.00 -15.11
CA PHE A 671 0.42 -35.72 -16.23
C PHE A 671 1.47 -36.26 -17.22
N ILE A 672 2.70 -35.72 -17.20
CA ILE A 672 3.85 -36.19 -17.99
C ILE A 672 4.75 -37.08 -17.13
N LEU A 673 5.13 -38.24 -17.67
CA LEU A 673 6.00 -39.25 -17.04
C LEU A 673 5.60 -39.62 -15.59
N PRO A 674 4.35 -40.06 -15.32
CA PRO A 674 3.83 -40.20 -13.96
C PRO A 674 4.64 -41.17 -13.08
N LEU A 675 4.96 -42.36 -13.58
CA LEU A 675 5.71 -43.36 -12.82
C LEU A 675 7.13 -42.87 -12.51
N PHE A 676 7.83 -42.32 -13.51
CA PHE A 676 9.19 -41.81 -13.36
C PHE A 676 9.25 -40.68 -12.34
N ARG A 677 8.24 -39.80 -12.33
CA ARG A 677 8.18 -38.70 -11.37
C ARG A 677 7.96 -39.18 -9.95
N VAL A 678 7.05 -40.15 -9.74
CA VAL A 678 6.84 -40.73 -8.41
C VAL A 678 8.13 -41.34 -7.87
N PHE A 679 8.88 -42.04 -8.73
CA PHE A 679 10.19 -42.58 -8.37
C PHE A 679 11.19 -41.47 -8.00
N PHE A 680 11.27 -40.41 -8.80
CA PHE A 680 12.14 -39.27 -8.52
C PHE A 680 11.79 -38.56 -7.21
N ASP A 681 10.50 -38.37 -6.92
CA ASP A 681 10.03 -37.79 -5.66
C ASP A 681 10.38 -38.67 -4.45
N ILE A 682 10.31 -40.01 -4.59
CA ILE A 682 10.78 -40.95 -3.56
C ILE A 682 12.30 -40.80 -3.38
N MET A 683 13.07 -40.66 -4.46
CA MET A 683 14.51 -40.41 -4.38
C MET A 683 14.84 -39.10 -3.67
N ILE A 684 14.07 -38.02 -3.91
CA ILE A 684 14.20 -36.77 -3.18
C ILE A 684 13.96 -36.99 -1.68
N GLY A 685 12.90 -37.71 -1.30
CA GLY A 685 12.63 -38.03 0.10
C GLY A 685 13.76 -38.84 0.75
N MET A 686 14.38 -39.78 0.01
CA MET A 686 15.55 -40.52 0.50
C MET A 686 16.78 -39.61 0.67
N MET A 687 17.06 -38.75 -0.32
CA MET A 687 18.16 -37.79 -0.26
C MET A 687 17.99 -36.80 0.90
N GLU A 688 16.76 -36.38 1.19
CA GLU A 688 16.43 -35.53 2.33
C GLU A 688 16.78 -36.22 3.65
N ILE A 689 16.37 -37.48 3.83
CA ILE A 689 16.73 -38.25 5.04
C ILE A 689 18.25 -38.38 5.18
N VAL A 690 18.95 -38.72 4.09
CA VAL A 690 20.42 -38.85 4.11
C VAL A 690 21.08 -37.52 4.46
N ALA A 691 20.65 -36.41 3.86
CA ALA A 691 21.17 -35.08 4.16
C ALA A 691 20.92 -34.68 5.62
N CYS A 692 19.73 -34.95 6.15
CA CYS A 692 19.41 -34.70 7.56
C CYS A 692 20.26 -35.55 8.50
N LEU A 693 20.48 -36.83 8.20
CA LEU A 693 21.37 -37.72 8.98
C LEU A 693 22.82 -37.21 8.96
N ILE A 694 23.32 -36.76 7.80
CA ILE A 694 24.64 -36.15 7.68
C ILE A 694 24.71 -34.88 8.55
N CYS A 695 23.71 -34.01 8.49
CA CYS A 695 23.65 -32.80 9.31
C CYS A 695 23.62 -33.11 10.81
N LEU A 696 22.91 -34.16 11.24
CA LEU A 696 22.88 -34.60 12.64
C LEU A 696 24.26 -35.03 13.17
N VAL A 697 25.18 -35.47 12.31
CA VAL A 697 26.55 -35.83 12.69
C VAL A 697 27.50 -34.65 12.56
N ILE A 698 27.37 -33.87 11.48
CA ILE A 698 28.28 -32.76 11.16
C ILE A 698 28.07 -31.57 12.11
N LEU A 699 26.83 -31.24 12.50
CA LEU A 699 26.55 -30.08 13.34
C LEU A 699 27.11 -30.21 14.76
N PRO A 700 27.01 -31.37 15.46
CA PRO A 700 27.70 -31.57 16.75
C PRO A 700 29.23 -31.49 16.63
N LEU A 701 29.81 -32.00 15.54
CA LEU A 701 31.24 -31.88 15.28
C LEU A 701 31.66 -30.41 15.13
N PHE A 702 30.89 -29.61 14.38
CA PHE A 702 31.12 -28.17 14.29
C PHE A 702 30.92 -27.46 15.63
N ALA A 703 29.90 -27.83 16.41
CA ALA A 703 29.70 -27.29 17.75
C ALA A 703 30.91 -27.54 18.64
N LEU A 704 31.46 -28.77 18.62
CA LEU A 704 32.66 -29.14 19.35
C LEU A 704 33.89 -28.34 18.88
N LEU A 705 34.08 -28.18 17.58
CA LEU A 705 35.16 -27.35 17.02
C LEU A 705 35.04 -25.89 17.46
N VAL A 706 33.83 -25.32 17.47
CA VAL A 706 33.59 -23.95 17.95
C VAL A 706 33.84 -23.83 19.45
N ILE A 707 33.47 -24.83 20.25
CA ILE A 707 33.78 -24.86 21.69
C ILE A 707 35.29 -24.89 21.90
N LEU A 708 35.99 -25.79 21.22
CA LEU A 708 37.45 -25.93 21.30
C LEU A 708 38.14 -24.62 20.90
N PHE A 709 37.73 -24.04 19.77
CA PHE A 709 38.23 -22.75 19.31
C PHE A 709 37.94 -21.63 20.33
N GLY A 710 36.74 -21.61 20.91
CA GLY A 710 36.36 -20.66 21.96
C GLY A 710 37.26 -20.78 23.21
N ILE A 711 37.54 -22.01 23.67
CA ILE A 711 38.44 -22.28 24.81
C ILE A 711 39.86 -21.83 24.50
N VAL A 712 40.41 -22.25 23.35
CA VAL A 712 41.77 -21.89 22.92
C VAL A 712 41.90 -20.36 22.82
N ARG A 713 40.94 -19.70 22.19
CA ARG A 713 40.89 -18.24 22.08
C ARG A 713 40.79 -17.57 23.45
N TYR A 714 39.99 -18.11 24.37
CA TYR A 714 39.86 -17.60 25.73
C TYR A 714 41.19 -17.69 26.48
N ILE A 715 41.87 -18.85 26.43
CA ILE A 715 43.16 -19.07 27.10
C ILE A 715 44.23 -18.15 26.53
N ILE A 716 44.46 -18.18 25.20
CA ILE A 716 45.47 -17.36 24.53
C ILE A 716 45.21 -15.89 24.81
N ARG A 717 43.95 -15.44 24.70
CA ARG A 717 43.62 -14.04 24.94
C ARG A 717 43.75 -13.65 26.42
N SER A 718 43.44 -14.55 27.35
CA SER A 718 43.62 -14.32 28.79
C SER A 718 45.10 -14.24 29.17
N MET A 719 45.94 -15.10 28.62
CA MET A 719 47.40 -15.03 28.78
C MET A 719 47.96 -13.73 28.21
N TYR A 720 47.52 -13.35 27.01
CA TYR A 720 47.91 -12.11 26.35
C TYR A 720 47.48 -10.87 27.14
N ASP A 721 46.23 -10.80 27.63
CA ASP A 721 45.76 -9.69 28.46
C ASP A 721 46.52 -9.65 29.80
N CYS A 722 46.86 -10.80 30.39
CA CYS A 722 47.67 -10.84 31.61
C CYS A 722 49.06 -10.22 31.36
N PHE A 723 49.73 -10.64 30.29
CA PHE A 723 51.02 -10.08 29.88
C PHE A 723 50.95 -8.58 29.59
N MET A 724 49.96 -8.15 28.79
CA MET A 724 49.77 -6.74 28.46
C MET A 724 49.35 -5.91 29.68
N MET A 725 48.64 -6.49 30.65
CA MET A 725 48.36 -5.81 31.92
C MET A 725 49.61 -5.61 32.76
N THR A 726 50.58 -6.53 32.76
CA THR A 726 51.88 -6.31 33.38
C THR A 726 52.62 -5.15 32.70
N PHE A 727 52.56 -5.07 31.37
CA PHE A 727 53.13 -3.93 30.62
C PHE A 727 52.42 -2.60 30.94
N VAL A 728 51.09 -2.60 31.03
CA VAL A 728 50.30 -1.41 31.43
C VAL A 728 50.56 -1.04 32.90
N TYR A 729 50.82 -1.99 33.78
CA TYR A 729 51.17 -1.72 35.18
C TYR A 729 52.53 -1.03 35.31
N CYS A 730 53.53 -1.45 34.52
CA CYS A 730 54.88 -0.88 34.58
C CYS A 730 55.05 0.42 33.77
N CYS A 731 54.29 0.59 32.68
CA CYS A 731 54.52 1.68 31.70
C CYS A 731 53.26 2.51 31.39
N GLY A 732 52.10 2.15 31.93
CA GLY A 732 50.84 2.82 31.64
C GLY A 732 50.69 4.14 32.37
N ARG A 733 50.24 5.17 31.65
CA ARG A 733 49.92 6.49 32.20
C ARG A 733 48.55 6.94 31.74
N VAL A 734 47.90 7.80 32.51
CA VAL A 734 46.60 8.39 32.14
C VAL A 734 46.78 9.21 30.85
N PRO A 735 46.07 8.87 29.76
CA PRO A 735 46.25 9.55 28.48
C PRO A 735 45.64 10.95 28.50
N ARG A 736 46.37 11.94 27.96
CA ARG A 736 45.85 13.30 27.77
C ARG A 736 44.87 13.35 26.60
N ARG A 737 45.17 12.68 25.49
CA ARG A 737 44.41 12.76 24.23
C ARG A 737 44.04 11.38 23.73
N SER A 738 42.90 11.27 23.05
CA SER A 738 42.53 10.05 22.33
C SER A 738 43.60 9.71 21.30
N GLY A 739 44.15 8.50 21.38
CA GLY A 739 45.12 7.94 20.43
C GLY A 739 44.72 6.54 19.98
N CYS A 740 45.55 5.90 19.15
CA CYS A 740 45.24 4.57 18.60
C CYS A 740 45.16 3.47 19.67
N LEU A 741 45.90 3.61 20.78
CA LEU A 741 45.94 2.63 21.86
C LEU A 741 44.88 2.87 22.94
N VAL A 742 44.41 4.11 23.13
CA VAL A 742 43.37 4.45 24.12
C VAL A 742 42.57 5.65 23.61
N TRP A 743 41.24 5.55 23.59
CA TRP A 743 40.38 6.65 23.15
C TRP A 743 39.19 6.86 24.10
N ARG A 744 38.63 8.07 24.10
CA ARG A 744 37.51 8.44 24.98
C ARG A 744 36.18 7.91 24.44
N LEU A 745 35.38 7.27 25.30
CA LEU A 745 34.03 6.78 24.96
C LEU A 745 32.92 7.80 25.27
N GLY A 746 33.16 8.76 26.18
CA GLY A 746 32.17 9.74 26.64
C GLY A 746 31.99 9.71 28.16
N GLY A 747 31.34 10.73 28.74
CA GLY A 747 31.05 10.75 30.19
C GLY A 747 29.83 9.90 30.57
N ASP A 748 29.59 9.73 31.88
CA ASP A 748 28.76 8.66 32.50
C ASP A 748 27.24 8.64 32.16
N ASN A 749 26.80 9.39 31.16
CA ASN A 749 25.47 9.24 30.57
C ASN A 749 25.65 8.68 29.17
N GLY A 750 25.01 7.54 28.85
CA GLY A 750 25.07 6.76 27.61
C GLY A 750 24.71 7.48 26.29
N GLN A 751 25.06 8.74 26.15
CA GLN A 751 25.03 9.52 24.95
C GLN A 751 26.24 9.16 24.10
N LYS A 752 26.11 8.10 23.28
CA LYS A 752 26.56 8.21 21.90
C LYS A 752 25.66 9.24 21.19
N LYS A 753 25.71 10.50 21.64
CA LYS A 753 25.28 11.59 20.79
C LYS A 753 26.38 11.75 19.77
N ILE A 754 26.18 11.11 18.62
CA ILE A 754 26.58 11.76 17.39
C ILE A 754 25.70 13.02 17.38
N VAL A 755 26.22 14.10 17.98
CA VAL A 755 25.59 15.42 17.88
C VAL A 755 25.73 15.77 16.41
N TYR A 756 24.70 15.48 15.63
CA TYR A 756 24.59 16.05 14.30
C TYR A 756 24.53 17.56 14.54
N ASN A 757 25.60 18.24 14.14
CA ASN A 757 25.77 19.67 14.34
C ASN A 757 24.87 20.44 13.35
N TYR A 758 23.55 20.30 13.52
CA TYR A 758 22.60 21.17 12.84
C TYR A 758 22.54 22.50 13.60
N HIS A 759 22.68 23.60 12.88
CA HIS A 759 22.57 24.94 13.44
C HIS A 759 21.09 25.29 13.57
N LYS A 760 20.58 25.32 14.81
CA LYS A 760 19.21 25.76 15.08
C LYS A 760 19.15 27.28 14.98
N LEU A 761 18.53 27.79 13.92
CA LEU A 761 18.24 29.22 13.80
C LEU A 761 17.36 29.67 14.95
N SER A 762 17.66 30.84 15.50
CA SER A 762 16.73 31.50 16.40
C SER A 762 15.51 31.99 15.62
N SER A 763 14.36 32.08 16.29
CA SER A 763 13.15 32.68 15.70
C SER A 763 13.41 34.12 15.20
N GLU A 764 14.39 34.82 15.81
CA GLU A 764 14.76 36.19 15.45
C GLU A 764 15.60 36.25 14.16
N GLU A 765 16.59 35.37 14.01
CA GLU A 765 17.42 35.26 12.80
C GLU A 765 16.56 34.92 11.57
N PHE A 766 15.58 34.05 11.78
CA PHE A 766 14.63 33.67 10.74
C PHE A 766 13.78 34.85 10.26
N GLN A 767 13.30 35.69 11.19
CA GLN A 767 12.50 36.87 10.86
C GLN A 767 13.30 37.91 10.08
N ILE A 768 14.58 38.11 10.43
CA ILE A 768 15.48 39.02 9.70
C ILE A 768 15.67 38.54 8.25
N LEU A 769 15.86 37.23 8.05
CA LEU A 769 15.98 36.63 6.72
C LEU A 769 14.69 36.72 5.90
N ALA A 770 13.53 36.52 6.55
CA ALA A 770 12.24 36.67 5.91
C ALA A 770 11.98 38.12 5.47
N ALA A 771 12.25 39.10 6.35
CA ALA A 771 12.09 40.53 6.05
C ALA A 771 12.98 40.98 4.87
N ARG A 772 14.20 40.46 4.78
CA ARG A 772 15.10 40.68 3.64
C ARG A 772 14.49 40.28 2.30
N GLU A 773 13.95 39.05 2.21
CA GLU A 773 13.41 38.58 0.93
C GLU A 773 12.18 39.37 0.50
N ILE A 774 11.33 39.78 1.44
CA ILE A 774 10.21 40.68 1.14
C ILE A 774 10.73 42.04 0.63
N GLU A 775 11.68 42.65 1.32
CA GLU A 775 12.26 43.95 0.94
C GLU A 775 12.87 43.96 -0.47
N LYS A 776 13.49 42.86 -0.91
CA LYS A 776 13.97 42.75 -2.29
C LYS A 776 12.84 42.93 -3.30
N TYR A 777 11.68 42.32 -3.08
CA TYR A 777 10.53 42.51 -3.95
C TYR A 777 10.02 43.97 -3.91
N ILE A 778 10.06 44.61 -2.74
CA ILE A 778 9.72 46.04 -2.58
C ILE A 778 10.61 46.93 -3.44
N ILE A 779 11.92 46.75 -3.31
CA ILE A 779 12.92 47.58 -4.02
C ILE A 779 12.83 47.35 -5.54
N GLN A 780 12.62 46.10 -5.97
CA GLN A 780 12.46 45.77 -7.39
C GLN A 780 11.21 46.42 -8.00
N GLU A 781 10.07 46.38 -7.31
CA GLU A 781 8.85 46.99 -7.82
C GLU A 781 8.98 48.51 -7.92
N TYR A 782 9.57 49.13 -6.91
CA TYR A 782 9.90 50.56 -6.93
C TYR A 782 10.77 50.90 -8.15
N GLN A 783 11.87 50.15 -8.35
CA GLN A 783 12.77 50.37 -9.47
C GLN A 783 12.04 50.24 -10.82
N ASN A 784 11.20 49.23 -10.99
CA ASN A 784 10.44 49.01 -12.22
C ASN A 784 9.50 50.19 -12.53
N ARG A 785 8.73 50.64 -11.54
CA ARG A 785 7.81 51.78 -11.70
C ARG A 785 8.54 53.06 -12.05
N LEU A 786 9.69 53.30 -11.42
CA LEU A 786 10.46 54.51 -11.65
C LEU A 786 11.15 54.50 -13.02
N ILE A 787 11.63 53.35 -13.49
CA ILE A 787 12.12 53.17 -14.87
C ILE A 787 11.00 53.45 -15.88
N ILE A 788 9.78 52.96 -15.64
CA ILE A 788 8.62 53.24 -16.50
C ILE A 788 8.36 54.75 -16.59
N ASN A 789 8.42 55.45 -15.45
CA ASN A 789 8.23 56.91 -15.41
C ASN A 789 9.37 57.67 -16.12
N ILE A 790 10.63 57.26 -15.93
CA ILE A 790 11.80 57.86 -16.63
C ILE A 790 11.66 57.70 -18.15
N GLN A 791 11.15 56.57 -18.63
CA GLN A 791 10.96 56.29 -20.06
C GLN A 791 9.71 56.95 -20.67
N LYS A 792 8.83 57.55 -19.86
CA LYS A 792 7.56 58.09 -20.33
C LYS A 792 7.70 59.14 -21.45
N PRO A 793 8.61 60.14 -21.37
CA PRO A 793 8.75 61.16 -22.40
C PRO A 793 9.22 60.56 -23.73
N GLU A 794 10.20 59.65 -23.69
CA GLU A 794 10.68 58.92 -24.86
C GLU A 794 9.56 58.10 -25.52
N LYS A 795 8.72 57.42 -24.73
CA LYS A 795 7.56 56.67 -25.24
C LYS A 795 6.50 57.58 -25.87
N GLU A 796 6.24 58.75 -25.30
CA GLU A 796 5.28 59.71 -25.85
C GLU A 796 5.77 60.34 -27.16
N ILE A 797 7.07 60.67 -27.25
CA ILE A 797 7.71 61.11 -28.49
C ILE A 797 7.63 60.02 -29.56
N ASN A 798 8.00 58.78 -29.20
CA ASN A 798 7.96 57.67 -30.15
C ASN A 798 6.53 57.36 -30.62
N ARG A 799 5.53 57.46 -29.74
CA ARG A 799 4.11 57.27 -30.12
C ARG A 799 3.67 58.22 -31.24
N VAL A 800 4.20 59.45 -31.27
CA VAL A 800 3.79 60.49 -32.24
C VAL A 800 4.69 60.51 -33.48
N LEU A 801 6.00 60.38 -33.32
CA LEU A 801 6.96 60.47 -34.43
C LEU A 801 7.07 59.16 -35.22
N GLN A 802 6.95 58.00 -34.58
CA GLN A 802 7.11 56.71 -35.25
C GLN A 802 6.09 56.46 -36.37
N PRO A 803 4.78 56.75 -36.21
CA PRO A 803 3.83 56.65 -37.31
C PRO A 803 4.14 57.62 -38.46
N PHE A 804 4.57 58.84 -38.14
CA PHE A 804 4.91 59.88 -39.11
C PHE A 804 6.11 59.45 -39.98
N PHE A 805 7.26 59.12 -39.38
CA PHE A 805 8.44 58.73 -40.14
C PHE A 805 8.26 57.39 -40.86
N LYS A 806 7.48 56.46 -40.30
CA LYS A 806 7.11 55.21 -40.97
C LYS A 806 6.29 55.43 -42.25
N HIS A 807 5.42 56.46 -42.29
CA HIS A 807 4.67 56.82 -43.49
C HIS A 807 5.59 57.24 -44.65
N PHE A 808 6.75 57.82 -44.34
CA PHE A 808 7.75 58.28 -45.31
C PHE A 808 8.93 57.31 -45.48
N ASN A 809 8.85 56.07 -44.96
CA ASN A 809 9.97 55.10 -44.97
C ASN A 809 11.29 55.66 -44.40
N ALA A 810 11.21 56.63 -43.50
CA ALA A 810 12.36 57.26 -42.87
C ALA A 810 12.59 56.67 -41.47
N ASN A 811 13.86 56.57 -41.06
CA ASN A 811 14.25 56.15 -39.72
C ASN A 811 14.80 57.36 -38.95
N TYR A 812 14.33 57.56 -37.72
CA TYR A 812 14.90 58.55 -36.80
C TYR A 812 15.50 57.84 -35.58
N GLN A 813 16.57 58.41 -35.03
CA GLN A 813 17.17 57.98 -33.77
C GLN A 813 16.93 59.06 -32.72
N LEU A 814 16.29 58.68 -31.61
CA LEU A 814 16.17 59.51 -30.43
C LEU A 814 17.23 59.06 -29.41
N GLU A 815 18.28 59.85 -29.22
CA GLU A 815 19.21 59.62 -28.12
C GLU A 815 18.87 60.52 -26.92
N ASP A 816 17.98 60.05 -26.04
CA ASP A 816 17.83 60.67 -24.73
C ASP A 816 18.95 60.20 -23.80
N LYS A 817 20.05 60.96 -23.79
CA LYS A 817 21.21 60.71 -22.91
C LYS A 817 20.85 60.90 -21.43
N ASN A 818 19.85 61.72 -21.12
CA ASN A 818 19.46 62.05 -19.75
C ASN A 818 18.63 60.94 -19.13
N SER A 819 17.73 60.31 -19.89
CA SER A 819 16.95 59.15 -19.41
C SER A 819 17.85 57.95 -19.10
N LYS A 820 18.86 57.68 -19.95
CA LYS A 820 19.88 56.65 -19.71
C LYS A 820 20.71 56.94 -18.47
N LEU A 821 21.20 58.18 -18.33
CA LEU A 821 21.98 58.58 -17.15
C LEU A 821 21.15 58.46 -15.85
N LEU A 822 19.86 58.80 -15.88
CA LEU A 822 18.96 58.60 -14.74
C LEU A 822 18.77 57.12 -14.38
N GLN A 823 18.66 56.23 -15.38
CA GLN A 823 18.56 54.79 -15.15
C GLN A 823 19.84 54.23 -14.53
N GLU A 824 21.02 54.67 -15.00
CA GLU A 824 22.32 54.30 -14.43
C GLU A 824 22.47 54.80 -12.98
N GLN A 825 22.10 56.06 -12.71
CA GLN A 825 22.12 56.62 -11.36
C GLN A 825 21.15 55.89 -10.40
N LEU A 826 19.97 55.50 -10.89
CA LEU A 826 19.01 54.70 -10.13
C LEU A 826 19.58 53.30 -9.82
N ALA A 827 20.14 52.62 -10.83
CA ALA A 827 20.74 51.31 -10.68
C ALA A 827 21.90 51.31 -9.67
N ALA A 828 22.77 52.32 -9.73
CA ALA A 828 23.87 52.48 -8.79
C ALA A 828 23.38 52.67 -7.34
N LYS A 829 22.31 53.44 -7.13
CA LYS A 829 21.70 53.64 -5.81
C LYS A 829 21.02 52.40 -5.26
N VAL A 830 20.27 51.68 -6.10
CA VAL A 830 19.64 50.42 -5.73
C VAL A 830 20.70 49.36 -5.40
N ALA A 831 21.79 49.30 -6.17
CA ALA A 831 22.92 48.41 -5.87
C ALA A 831 23.56 48.71 -4.51
N ASN A 832 23.72 49.99 -4.15
CA ASN A 832 24.25 50.40 -2.84
C ASN A 832 23.31 49.99 -1.69
N LEU A 833 21.99 50.16 -1.84
CA LEU A 833 21.01 49.67 -0.86
C LEU A 833 21.07 48.14 -0.67
N ASN A 834 21.20 47.39 -1.77
CA ASN A 834 21.28 45.93 -1.72
C ASN A 834 22.56 45.41 -1.02
N GLN A 835 23.63 46.22 -0.93
CA GLN A 835 24.85 45.84 -0.19
C GLN A 835 24.61 45.74 1.32
N ASN A 836 23.64 46.49 1.86
CA ASN A 836 23.32 46.54 3.29
C ASN A 836 22.38 45.42 3.75
N GLN A 837 21.88 44.58 2.83
CA GLN A 837 20.98 43.48 3.19
C GLN A 837 21.69 42.38 3.99
N PRO A 838 20.99 41.73 4.95
CA PRO A 838 21.58 40.68 5.75
C PRO A 838 21.93 39.45 4.89
N VAL A 839 23.05 38.78 5.20
CA VAL A 839 23.52 37.60 4.46
C VAL A 839 23.71 36.42 5.40
N LEU A 840 23.16 35.27 5.00
CA LEU A 840 23.47 33.99 5.64
C LEU A 840 24.76 33.43 5.04
N ASP A 841 25.73 33.12 5.89
CA ASP A 841 27.00 32.53 5.47
C ASP A 841 26.81 31.16 4.77
N THR A 842 27.61 30.91 3.73
CA THR A 842 27.47 29.73 2.86
C THR A 842 27.78 28.41 3.56
N GLU A 843 28.66 28.40 4.57
CA GLU A 843 28.90 27.20 5.37
C GLU A 843 27.72 26.95 6.31
N THR A 844 27.24 28.01 6.95
CA THR A 844 26.09 27.97 7.87
C THR A 844 24.84 27.41 7.17
N LYS A 845 24.62 27.78 5.90
CA LYS A 845 23.51 27.29 5.06
C LYS A 845 23.46 25.76 4.93
N LYS A 846 24.60 25.05 4.92
CA LYS A 846 24.66 23.58 4.77
C LYS A 846 24.19 22.81 6.01
N TYR A 847 24.18 23.46 7.17
CA TYR A 847 23.90 22.83 8.46
C TYR A 847 22.53 23.20 9.03
N ILE A 848 21.68 23.89 8.28
CA ILE A 848 20.33 24.26 8.72
C ILE A 848 19.35 23.22 8.16
N LYS A 849 18.75 22.43 9.05
CA LYS A 849 17.67 21.47 8.73
C LYS A 849 16.58 21.57 9.78
N PHE A 850 15.33 21.34 9.37
CA PHE A 850 14.15 21.40 10.23
C PHE A 850 13.43 20.06 10.28
N SER A 851 12.79 19.80 11.40
CA SER A 851 11.80 18.72 11.50
C SER A 851 10.50 19.08 10.76
N GLU A 852 9.66 18.08 10.44
CA GLU A 852 8.37 18.33 9.77
C GLU A 852 7.46 19.27 10.58
N ASN A 853 7.45 19.12 11.91
CA ASN A 853 6.65 19.97 12.80
C ASN A 853 7.17 21.43 12.84
N GLU A 854 8.49 21.61 12.98
CA GLU A 854 9.09 22.96 12.99
C GLU A 854 8.88 23.66 11.63
N LEU A 855 8.98 22.92 10.53
CA LEU A 855 8.72 23.47 9.20
C LEU A 855 7.26 23.92 9.05
N ALA A 856 6.29 23.17 9.60
CA ALA A 856 4.88 23.53 9.57
C ALA A 856 4.61 24.84 10.35
N GLU A 857 5.19 24.97 11.55
CA GLU A 857 5.09 26.20 12.37
C GLU A 857 5.69 27.41 11.65
N ILE A 858 6.87 27.22 11.04
CA ILE A 858 7.57 28.25 10.27
C ILE A 858 6.74 28.69 9.06
N LYS A 859 6.19 27.74 8.29
CA LYS A 859 5.32 28.06 7.13
C LYS A 859 4.08 28.84 7.54
N HIS A 860 3.46 28.47 8.67
CA HIS A 860 2.28 29.19 9.18
C HIS A 860 2.62 30.63 9.55
N PHE A 861 3.74 30.85 10.26
CA PHE A 861 4.20 32.19 10.63
C PHE A 861 4.53 33.06 9.41
N LEU A 862 5.32 32.54 8.46
CA LEU A 862 5.66 33.27 7.23
C LEU A 862 4.41 33.66 6.44
N LYS A 863 3.42 32.79 6.35
CA LYS A 863 2.17 33.07 5.63
C LYS A 863 1.46 34.30 6.19
N LEU A 864 1.33 34.40 7.52
CA LEU A 864 0.72 35.55 8.17
C LEU A 864 1.54 36.83 7.94
N PHE A 865 2.87 36.75 8.10
CA PHE A 865 3.77 37.88 7.91
C PHE A 865 3.76 38.42 6.48
N VAL A 866 3.81 37.53 5.47
CA VAL A 866 3.76 37.90 4.05
C VAL A 866 2.43 38.56 3.69
N ILE A 867 1.30 38.03 4.17
CA ILE A 867 -0.03 38.62 3.93
C ILE A 867 -0.10 40.04 4.49
N GLU A 868 0.39 40.25 5.71
CA GLU A 868 0.40 41.56 6.37
C GLU A 868 1.24 42.58 5.58
N GLN A 869 2.46 42.21 5.18
CA GLN A 869 3.35 43.11 4.43
C GLN A 869 2.83 43.43 3.01
N LEU A 870 2.24 42.44 2.32
CA LEU A 870 1.65 42.65 1.00
C LEU A 870 0.48 43.63 1.03
N ASN A 871 -0.36 43.54 2.07
CA ASN A 871 -1.49 44.44 2.27
C ASN A 871 -1.03 45.87 2.60
N LEU A 872 -0.04 46.01 3.50
CA LEU A 872 0.46 47.34 3.90
C LEU A 872 1.17 48.08 2.75
N LYS A 873 1.82 47.35 1.84
CA LYS A 873 2.65 47.92 0.77
C LYS A 873 2.01 47.92 -0.62
N ASN A 874 0.78 47.42 -0.74
CA ASN A 874 0.02 47.30 -1.99
C ASN A 874 0.77 46.61 -3.16
N MET A 875 1.35 45.43 -2.90
CA MET A 875 2.20 44.72 -3.87
C MET A 875 1.56 43.51 -4.57
N HIS A 876 0.27 43.29 -4.34
CA HIS A 876 -0.42 42.11 -4.85
C HIS A 876 -0.26 41.96 -6.37
N SER A 877 -0.47 43.03 -7.14
CA SER A 877 -0.39 42.98 -8.61
C SER A 877 1.00 42.59 -9.15
N TYR A 878 2.07 43.00 -8.48
CA TYR A 878 3.44 42.74 -8.93
C TYR A 878 3.94 41.36 -8.50
N ILE A 879 3.78 40.99 -7.22
CA ILE A 879 4.40 39.77 -6.68
C ILE A 879 3.83 38.52 -7.34
N TRP A 880 2.53 38.48 -7.63
CA TRP A 880 1.93 37.35 -8.35
C TRP A 880 2.46 37.25 -9.80
N LYS A 881 2.62 38.39 -10.49
CA LYS A 881 3.18 38.45 -11.86
C LYS A 881 4.65 38.03 -11.92
N GLN A 882 5.47 38.49 -10.98
CA GLN A 882 6.90 38.19 -10.91
C GLN A 882 7.17 36.73 -10.53
N THR A 883 6.33 36.15 -9.67
CA THR A 883 6.51 34.77 -9.18
C THR A 883 5.85 33.72 -10.08
N GLY A 884 4.95 34.11 -10.99
CA GLY A 884 4.20 33.19 -11.86
C GLY A 884 3.10 32.41 -11.15
N LEU A 885 2.69 32.86 -9.96
CA LEU A 885 1.68 32.22 -9.11
C LEU A 885 0.31 32.89 -9.30
N GLN A 886 -0.78 32.15 -9.06
CA GLN A 886 -2.13 32.72 -9.07
C GLN A 886 -2.40 33.54 -7.81
N ILE A 887 -3.24 34.57 -7.95
CA ILE A 887 -3.63 35.47 -6.85
C ILE A 887 -4.26 34.64 -5.72
N GLY A 888 -3.67 34.70 -4.52
CA GLY A 888 -4.17 34.01 -3.33
C GLY A 888 -3.41 32.72 -2.94
N GLN A 889 -2.46 32.24 -3.77
CA GLN A 889 -1.62 31.08 -3.45
C GLN A 889 -0.48 31.39 -2.47
N PHE A 890 -0.81 31.91 -1.28
CA PHE A 890 0.17 32.35 -0.28
C PHE A 890 1.06 31.22 0.26
N SER A 891 0.55 29.98 0.33
CA SER A 891 1.35 28.83 0.80
C SER A 891 2.49 28.48 -0.17
N GLU A 892 2.25 28.58 -1.48
CA GLU A 892 3.26 28.32 -2.52
C GLU A 892 4.29 29.45 -2.59
N LEU A 893 3.85 30.69 -2.37
CA LEU A 893 4.73 31.85 -2.24
C LEU A 893 5.69 31.70 -1.05
N VAL A 894 5.18 31.23 0.10
CA VAL A 894 5.96 30.94 1.31
C VAL A 894 7.01 29.86 1.04
N ASP A 895 6.63 28.80 0.33
CA ASP A 895 7.56 27.73 -0.03
C ASP A 895 8.68 28.23 -0.95
N LYS A 896 8.33 29.07 -1.95
CA LYS A 896 9.31 29.71 -2.84
C LYS A 896 10.29 30.62 -2.07
N ILE A 897 9.80 31.38 -1.09
CA ILE A 897 10.65 32.21 -0.22
C ILE A 897 11.58 31.33 0.64
N LEU A 898 11.06 30.24 1.22
CA LEU A 898 11.89 29.31 2.00
C LEU A 898 12.99 28.66 1.16
N THR A 899 12.68 28.27 -0.07
CA THR A 899 13.67 27.74 -1.02
C THR A 899 14.72 28.79 -1.38
N GLN A 900 14.35 30.06 -1.54
CA GLN A 900 15.28 31.16 -1.80
C GLN A 900 16.24 31.38 -0.61
N ILE A 901 15.73 31.29 0.63
CA ILE A 901 16.54 31.45 1.83
C ILE A 901 17.48 30.24 2.04
N PHE A 902 16.94 29.02 2.11
CA PHE A 902 17.67 27.83 2.58
C PHE A 902 18.06 26.80 1.50
N GLY A 903 17.42 26.79 0.33
CA GLY A 903 17.65 25.79 -0.74
C GLY A 903 16.64 24.62 -0.69
N ASN A 904 16.95 23.49 -1.34
CA ASN A 904 15.99 22.37 -1.50
C ASN A 904 16.07 21.31 -0.37
N GLU A 905 17.17 21.22 0.38
CA GLU A 905 17.43 20.16 1.36
C GLU A 905 17.15 20.61 2.81
N ILE A 906 15.91 21.02 3.08
CA ILE A 906 15.51 21.66 4.34
C ILE A 906 15.07 20.64 5.42
N LEU A 907 14.70 19.41 5.05
CA LEU A 907 14.14 18.40 5.96
C LEU A 907 15.17 17.43 6.55
N ILE A 908 14.98 17.07 7.82
CA ILE A 908 15.74 15.99 8.48
C ILE A 908 15.21 14.62 7.99
N PRO A 909 16.08 13.69 7.54
CA PRO A 909 15.67 12.34 7.13
C PRO A 909 15.04 11.54 8.29
N ASN A 910 13.89 10.89 8.06
CA ASN A 910 13.12 10.16 9.09
C ASN A 910 13.86 9.06 9.87
N LYS A 911 15.02 8.59 9.39
CA LYS A 911 15.86 7.61 10.12
C LYS A 911 16.66 8.24 11.27
N GLU A 912 16.75 9.56 11.33
CA GLU A 912 17.61 10.32 12.27
C GLU A 912 16.84 10.88 13.48
N ILE A 913 15.51 10.74 13.52
CA ILE A 913 14.64 11.27 14.57
C ILE A 913 14.59 10.29 15.75
N ILE A 914 15.63 10.26 16.59
CA ILE A 914 15.57 9.58 17.89
C ILE A 914 15.88 10.57 19.02
N GLN A 915 14.80 10.91 19.75
CA GLN A 915 14.73 11.51 21.09
C GLN A 915 15.54 12.79 21.33
N GLU A 916 14.91 13.93 21.05
CA GLU A 916 15.33 15.21 21.61
C GLU A 916 14.70 15.42 23.00
N ALA A 917 15.53 15.62 24.02
CA ALA A 917 15.11 16.18 25.30
C ALA A 917 14.95 17.70 25.15
N GLN A 918 13.80 18.23 25.56
CA GLN A 918 13.49 19.67 25.48
C GLN A 918 14.27 20.46 26.54
N PHE A 919 15.04 21.46 26.11
CA PHE A 919 15.62 22.49 26.99
C PHE A 919 14.75 23.75 26.90
N LYS A 920 14.24 24.24 28.03
CA LYS A 920 13.49 25.51 28.09
C LYS A 920 14.46 26.65 28.43
N LEU A 921 14.52 27.66 27.57
CA LEU A 921 15.26 28.91 27.77
C LEU A 921 14.31 29.97 28.32
N GLU A 922 14.66 30.60 29.44
CA GLU A 922 14.11 31.90 29.82
C GLU A 922 15.02 33.00 29.26
N LYS A 923 14.47 33.89 28.42
CA LYS A 923 15.15 35.12 27.98
C LYS A 923 14.61 36.30 28.79
N GLU A 924 15.51 37.19 29.22
CA GLU A 924 15.18 38.44 29.91
C GLU A 924 14.28 39.35 29.09
N LYS A 925 13.38 40.07 29.78
CA LYS A 925 12.40 40.99 29.20
C LYS A 925 13.10 42.25 28.65
N GLY A 926 13.15 42.37 27.33
CA GLY A 926 13.65 43.58 26.64
C GLY A 926 13.70 43.47 25.11
N PHE A 927 12.77 42.72 24.52
CA PHE A 927 12.86 42.13 23.17
C PHE A 927 12.87 43.12 22.00
N GLY A 928 12.05 44.19 22.04
CA GLY A 928 11.99 45.18 20.95
C GLY A 928 13.28 45.99 20.78
N LYS A 929 13.93 46.35 21.89
CA LYS A 929 15.19 47.14 21.87
C LYS A 929 16.39 46.36 21.33
N GLN A 930 16.42 45.03 21.47
CA GLN A 930 17.53 44.21 20.94
C GLN A 930 17.44 44.05 19.41
N ILE A 931 16.22 43.92 18.88
CA ILE A 931 15.98 43.85 17.43
C ILE A 931 16.33 45.20 16.78
N GLU A 932 15.88 46.32 17.38
CA GLU A 932 16.19 47.67 16.90
C GLU A 932 17.71 47.92 16.87
N ARG A 933 18.43 47.52 17.93
CA ARG A 933 19.89 47.62 17.98
C ARG A 933 20.59 46.73 16.95
N ALA A 934 20.10 45.53 16.68
CA ALA A 934 20.64 44.66 15.64
C ALA A 934 20.42 45.23 14.23
N MET A 935 19.24 45.82 13.97
CA MET A 935 18.92 46.51 12.70
C MET A 935 19.75 47.80 12.51
N ASN A 936 20.12 48.46 13.60
CA ASN A 936 21.03 49.62 13.61
C ASN A 936 22.52 49.23 13.62
N GLY A 937 22.88 47.94 13.69
CA GLY A 937 24.26 47.45 13.68
C GLY A 937 25.00 47.52 15.03
N GLU A 938 24.28 47.79 16.12
CA GLU A 938 24.85 48.03 17.46
C GLU A 938 25.06 46.76 18.30
N VAL A 939 24.51 45.61 17.89
CA VAL A 939 24.57 44.34 18.65
C VAL A 939 24.93 43.15 17.75
N ASN A 940 25.94 42.38 18.16
CA ASN A 940 26.28 41.09 17.56
C ASN A 940 25.44 39.97 18.22
N LEU A 941 24.53 39.35 17.46
CA LEU A 941 23.59 38.31 17.94
C LEU A 941 24.29 37.01 18.42
N ASN A 942 25.59 36.88 18.17
CA ASN A 942 26.38 35.68 18.45
C ASN A 942 26.84 35.52 19.93
N LYS A 943 26.36 36.29 20.90
CA LYS A 943 26.76 36.09 22.32
C LYS A 943 25.90 35.03 23.03
N PRO A 944 26.50 33.99 23.66
CA PRO A 944 25.74 32.93 24.32
C PRO A 944 25.10 33.39 25.64
N VAL A 945 23.80 33.10 25.80
CA VAL A 945 23.07 33.25 27.06
C VAL A 945 23.43 32.08 28.01
N LYS A 946 23.59 32.38 29.30
CA LYS A 946 23.98 31.42 30.35
C LYS A 946 22.88 30.35 30.53
N TYR A 947 23.24 29.07 30.47
CA TYR A 947 22.31 27.95 30.69
C TYR A 947 22.34 27.52 32.16
N VAL A 948 21.18 27.44 32.82
CA VAL A 948 21.02 26.76 34.12
C VAL A 948 20.22 25.48 33.88
N LEU A 949 20.74 24.36 34.37
CA LEU A 949 20.16 23.02 34.24
C LEU A 949 19.34 22.72 35.50
N GLU A 950 18.02 22.71 35.39
CA GLU A 950 17.18 22.01 36.38
C GLU A 950 16.92 20.58 35.91
N GLN A 951 17.30 19.61 36.75
CA GLN A 951 16.95 18.22 36.58
C GLN A 951 15.45 18.04 36.85
N LYS A 952 14.63 17.83 35.81
CA LYS A 952 13.39 17.10 36.00
C LYS A 952 13.76 15.65 36.29
N GLN A 953 13.50 15.21 37.52
CA GLN A 953 13.41 13.79 37.84
C GLN A 953 12.36 13.18 36.92
N ASP A 954 12.78 12.33 35.99
CA ASP A 954 11.89 11.42 35.28
C ASP A 954 11.32 10.45 36.33
N ILE A 955 10.17 10.81 36.89
CA ILE A 955 9.27 9.85 37.48
C ILE A 955 8.88 8.94 36.31
N LYS A 956 9.44 7.73 36.26
CA LYS A 956 8.88 6.64 35.48
C LYS A 956 7.39 6.56 35.82
N LEU A 957 6.55 7.15 34.97
CA LEU A 957 5.13 6.89 34.97
C LEU A 957 4.98 5.39 34.70
N GLN A 958 4.88 4.62 35.79
CA GLN A 958 4.14 3.38 35.77
C GLN A 958 2.74 3.76 35.30
N ILE A 959 2.53 3.74 33.98
CA ILE A 959 1.19 3.81 33.42
C ILE A 959 0.55 2.45 33.76
N THR A 960 0.03 2.33 34.97
CA THR A 960 -1.09 1.44 35.22
C THR A 960 -2.24 2.02 34.41
N LYS A 961 -2.44 1.56 33.18
CA LYS A 961 -3.65 1.84 32.41
C LYS A 961 -4.81 1.15 33.12
N LYS A 962 -5.35 1.78 34.16
CA LYS A 962 -6.61 1.37 34.76
C LYS A 962 -7.66 1.43 33.64
N VAL A 963 -8.36 0.32 33.44
CA VAL A 963 -9.45 0.21 32.47
C VAL A 963 -10.72 0.59 33.21
N TYR A 964 -11.52 1.48 32.63
CA TYR A 964 -12.82 1.89 33.18
C TYR A 964 -13.94 1.59 32.19
N LYS A 965 -15.19 1.55 32.67
CA LYS A 965 -16.37 1.42 31.82
C LYS A 965 -16.54 2.72 31.03
N ILE A 966 -16.08 2.74 29.78
CA ILE A 966 -16.11 3.92 28.92
C ILE A 966 -17.56 4.25 28.55
N PHE A 967 -17.92 5.53 28.63
CA PHE A 967 -19.19 6.05 28.12
C PHE A 967 -19.39 5.71 26.64
N ILE A 968 -20.58 5.25 26.27
CA ILE A 968 -20.92 4.95 24.87
C ILE A 968 -22.16 5.76 24.48
N PRO A 969 -22.05 6.63 23.47
CA PRO A 969 -23.18 7.39 22.94
C PRO A 969 -24.35 6.47 22.54
N ILE A 970 -25.55 6.74 23.08
CA ILE A 970 -26.78 6.03 22.68
C ILE A 970 -27.10 6.39 21.23
N SER A 971 -26.73 7.60 20.76
CA SER A 971 -26.86 7.98 19.34
C SER A 971 -26.08 7.03 18.42
N GLU A 972 -24.81 6.74 18.73
CA GLU A 972 -23.94 5.82 17.97
C GLU A 972 -24.50 4.38 18.01
N MET A 973 -25.09 4.00 19.13
CA MET A 973 -25.70 2.69 19.29
C MET A 973 -27.00 2.56 18.50
N LEU A 974 -27.86 3.58 18.51
CA LEU A 974 -29.06 3.66 17.68
C LEU A 974 -28.71 3.69 16.20
N ASP A 975 -27.63 4.36 15.79
CA ASP A 975 -27.10 4.30 14.41
C ASP A 975 -26.69 2.87 14.03
N LYS A 976 -26.04 2.13 14.94
CA LYS A 976 -25.66 0.72 14.70
C LYS A 976 -26.87 -0.22 14.66
N ILE A 977 -27.91 0.03 15.47
CA ILE A 977 -29.16 -0.75 15.45
C ILE A 977 -29.95 -0.43 14.18
N TRP A 978 -30.10 0.85 13.85
CA TRP A 978 -30.83 1.34 12.68
C TRP A 978 -30.15 0.91 11.37
N SER A 979 -28.83 1.03 11.27
CA SER A 979 -28.07 0.53 10.10
C SER A 979 -28.20 -0.99 9.94
N ALA A 980 -28.23 -1.75 11.04
CA ALA A 980 -28.47 -3.19 11.01
C ALA A 980 -29.90 -3.55 10.55
N GLN A 981 -30.87 -2.65 10.71
CA GLN A 981 -32.24 -2.80 10.19
C GLN A 981 -32.38 -2.35 8.73
N GLN A 982 -31.75 -1.24 8.34
CA GLN A 982 -31.86 -0.65 6.99
C GLN A 982 -31.06 -1.39 5.91
N THR A 983 -29.98 -2.06 6.29
CA THR A 983 -29.36 -3.02 5.38
C THR A 983 -30.39 -4.12 5.12
N GLN A 984 -31.10 -4.06 3.98
CA GLN A 984 -31.55 -5.28 3.30
C GLN A 984 -30.41 -6.26 3.48
N GLN A 985 -30.65 -7.41 4.11
CA GLN A 985 -29.65 -8.31 4.69
C GLN A 985 -28.55 -8.73 3.67
N GLU A 986 -27.68 -7.80 3.31
CA GLU A 986 -26.61 -8.02 2.38
C GLU A 986 -25.51 -8.69 3.17
N TRP A 987 -25.09 -9.83 2.64
CA TRP A 987 -24.25 -10.82 3.28
C TRP A 987 -22.90 -10.29 3.76
N SER A 988 -22.45 -9.12 3.27
CA SER A 988 -21.22 -8.43 3.68
C SER A 988 -21.24 -7.95 5.14
N SER A 989 -22.43 -7.58 5.65
CA SER A 989 -22.67 -7.12 7.03
C SER A 989 -22.41 -8.21 8.09
N LEU A 990 -22.51 -9.48 7.69
CA LEU A 990 -22.22 -10.64 8.53
C LEU A 990 -20.73 -10.82 8.81
N SER A 991 -19.82 -10.15 8.12
CA SER A 991 -18.38 -10.27 8.41
C SER A 991 -17.99 -9.57 9.73
N ASN A 992 -18.73 -8.53 10.12
CA ASN A 992 -18.41 -7.70 11.27
C ASN A 992 -18.89 -8.35 12.58
N LYS A 993 -17.94 -8.81 13.40
CA LYS A 993 -18.19 -9.53 14.66
C LYS A 993 -18.99 -8.72 15.68
N ASP A 994 -18.90 -7.40 15.63
CA ASP A 994 -19.52 -6.50 16.60
C ASP A 994 -20.98 -6.19 16.21
N LEU A 995 -21.32 -6.18 14.92
CA LEU A 995 -22.70 -6.02 14.43
C LEU A 995 -23.54 -7.31 14.56
N ARG A 996 -22.90 -8.49 14.53
CA ARG A 996 -23.62 -9.77 14.67
C ARG A 996 -24.39 -9.91 15.99
N PHE A 997 -23.93 -9.26 17.06
CA PHE A 997 -24.65 -9.26 18.34
C PHE A 997 -25.96 -8.47 18.20
N LEU A 998 -25.89 -7.24 17.69
CA LEU A 998 -27.02 -6.34 17.46
C LEU A 998 -28.03 -6.89 16.43
N LEU A 999 -27.54 -7.57 15.38
CA LEU A 999 -28.37 -8.23 14.35
C LEU A 999 -29.27 -9.36 14.89
N ASN A 1000 -28.96 -10.01 16.03
CA ASN A 1000 -29.88 -11.03 16.57
C ASN A 1000 -31.05 -10.40 17.34
N TYR A 1001 -30.91 -9.15 17.76
CA TYR A 1001 -32.01 -8.42 18.39
C TYR A 1001 -33.01 -7.93 17.34
N SER A 1002 -32.61 -7.77 16.06
CA SER A 1002 -33.42 -7.14 15.02
C SER A 1002 -34.36 -8.05 14.22
N LEU A 1003 -34.57 -9.29 14.64
CA LEU A 1003 -35.38 -10.27 13.90
C LEU A 1003 -36.83 -10.29 14.42
N LYS A 1004 -37.78 -9.85 13.60
CA LYS A 1004 -39.23 -9.95 13.85
C LYS A 1004 -39.85 -11.01 12.91
N ASN A 1005 -40.85 -11.75 13.39
CA ASN A 1005 -41.78 -12.51 12.54
C ASN A 1005 -42.76 -11.54 11.87
N GLU A 1006 -43.06 -11.76 10.59
CA GLU A 1006 -44.24 -11.17 9.96
C GLU A 1006 -45.49 -11.84 10.50
#